data_AF-A0A1F0PS20-F1
#
_entry.id   AF-A0A1F0PS20-F1
#
_cell.length_a   1.000
_cell.length_b   1.000
_cell.length_c   1.000
_cell.angle_alpha   90.00
_cell.angle_beta   90.00
_cell.angle_gamma   90.00
#
_symmetry.space_group_name_H-M   'P 1'
#
loop_
_entity.id
_entity.type
_entity.pdbx_description
1 polymer ?
#
loop_
_entity_poly.entity_id
_entity_poly.type
_entity_poly.pdbx_seq_one_letter_code
_entity_poly.pdbx_strand_id
1 'polypeptide(L)'
;MSSFFRPTTAQGAKTPAQKNRLQNTRGKKAISLSLLLGMTPALAVTPAAHADAAQTKPAQVEPAQADPASPVSPAASLQATPVAAVPGAAEADAATGISDADKIDLKVTTGTLNISQGGTVSVTTSPLSPEFRKKYKLFQFGLVNRGTDYGWSRTSEATQNPLYRGKVDHLREDGIVHDNPDGSLTFTFEVKKQTIRAIPSPALDVVLTYYPAGEREPNAEEYEDPRLTAHTPLSLTQDPEPGQTTYVYSMPAIDNPWVDTQLKIEGYHILSKQLLEPGSAPAYLMLYEVDPATGKMVGKPVFTHAVRYTDCGEYYCWSFLNNYFSADVTIPAGTLQPGKSYMIGVYSGFFPNPDEEKVPGSLLTDVAPFIPVRSPNSNTEVKDAAPVLRVEPQQRDQYYSDSPQVSPYWEKNTLQVRAVNLPNLTEGHYRFSLQATDASGNLTGQKALEQDIAADRIQSGYTEATLAVPGEALNYQGGYKLVVEKVLPGQGGAADSVQQVVSTDLGLVVNAFEEGEAAKRWYKAQQLPKSESYSSENITRRDLTVALYMLAGSPKVELPEASPYPDVQPSDPDYAAIVWARQQSITFGWADGNFHPDAKVYNSSAVAFLYRYQRAQGKVPAAKPRPVSSASKKSSLPGGFSEGGWNTVLGWHYSFRKESQWAIDQRIWGYISEQSTYEAYVPSFIGHTELATMLYRMEHGGSRLT
;
A
#
# COMPACT_ATOMS: atom_id res chain seq x y z
N MET A 1 82.51 7.23 35.38
CA MET A 1 83.21 7.31 34.08
C MET A 1 83.65 5.90 33.69
N SER A 2 83.54 5.41 32.46
CA SER A 2 82.77 5.87 31.28
C SER A 2 82.67 4.74 30.24
N SER A 3 81.51 4.61 29.58
CA SER A 3 81.25 3.75 28.39
C SER A 3 81.37 2.22 28.57
N PHE A 4 80.45 1.47 27.98
CA PHE A 4 80.66 0.56 26.82
C PHE A 4 79.44 -0.38 26.62
N PHE A 5 79.08 -0.59 25.35
CA PHE A 5 78.20 -1.59 24.70
C PHE A 5 77.30 -2.54 25.53
N ARG A 6 76.05 -2.71 25.06
CA ARG A 6 75.13 -3.83 25.40
C ARG A 6 74.66 -4.61 24.16
N PRO A 7 74.96 -5.92 24.08
CA PRO A 7 74.04 -6.97 23.62
C PRO A 7 73.22 -7.50 24.83
N THR A 8 72.00 -8.03 24.77
CA THR A 8 71.30 -8.92 23.80
C THR A 8 71.53 -10.41 24.06
N THR A 9 70.44 -11.19 24.18
CA THR A 9 70.33 -12.68 24.19
C THR A 9 71.00 -13.45 25.34
N ALA A 10 70.56 -14.67 25.75
CA ALA A 10 69.26 -15.36 25.65
C ALA A 10 69.25 -16.65 26.51
N GLN A 11 68.10 -17.34 26.54
CA GLN A 11 67.88 -18.74 26.99
C GLN A 11 67.99 -19.00 28.51
N GLY A 12 67.11 -19.80 29.13
CA GLY A 12 65.89 -20.43 28.59
C GLY A 12 65.32 -21.53 29.48
N ALA A 13 64.52 -22.41 28.84
CA ALA A 13 63.99 -23.70 29.33
C ALA A 13 62.73 -23.74 30.23
N LYS A 14 61.70 -24.42 29.68
CA LYS A 14 60.72 -25.33 30.30
C LYS A 14 59.52 -24.76 31.10
N THR A 15 58.36 -24.91 30.45
CA THR A 15 57.06 -25.47 30.91
C THR A 15 57.03 -26.22 32.26
N PRO A 16 55.85 -26.37 32.94
CA PRO A 16 54.48 -26.34 32.38
C PRO A 16 53.41 -25.61 33.25
N ALA A 17 52.13 -25.95 32.97
CA ALA A 17 50.91 -25.87 33.79
C ALA A 17 49.89 -24.74 33.49
N GLN A 18 48.67 -25.16 33.12
CA GLN A 18 47.47 -24.31 33.07
C GLN A 18 46.92 -24.09 34.49
N LYS A 19 46.31 -22.93 34.75
CA LYS A 19 45.15 -22.81 35.64
C LYS A 19 44.32 -21.56 35.34
N ASN A 20 43.10 -21.56 35.86
CA ASN A 20 42.01 -20.69 35.41
C ASN A 20 42.09 -19.23 35.91
N ARG A 21 41.83 -18.29 35.00
CA ARG A 21 40.65 -17.39 35.01
C ARG A 21 40.02 -17.14 36.40
N LEU A 22 40.01 -15.87 36.86
CA LEU A 22 38.80 -15.17 37.33
C LEU A 22 39.05 -13.66 37.63
N GLN A 23 38.05 -12.85 37.30
CA GLN A 23 37.60 -11.56 37.88
C GLN A 23 38.59 -10.47 38.36
N ASN A 24 38.42 -9.27 37.80
CA ASN A 24 38.01 -8.08 38.58
C ASN A 24 37.30 -7.06 37.63
N THR A 25 35.98 -6.95 37.68
CA THR A 25 35.21 -5.88 38.36
C THR A 25 35.49 -4.45 37.85
N ARG A 26 34.77 -4.03 36.80
CA ARG A 26 34.49 -2.59 36.56
C ARG A 26 33.20 -2.22 37.27
N GLY A 27 33.29 -1.38 38.31
CA GLY A 27 32.11 -0.89 39.04
C GLY A 27 31.33 0.14 38.23
N LYS A 28 30.00 -0.03 38.14
CA LYS A 28 29.09 1.03 37.70
C LYS A 28 28.91 2.02 38.84
N LYS A 29 29.19 3.32 38.61
CA LYS A 29 28.69 4.39 39.49
C LYS A 29 27.41 4.96 38.87
N ALA A 30 26.28 4.72 39.53
CA ALA A 30 25.08 5.51 39.28
C ALA A 30 25.25 6.89 39.92
N ILE A 31 24.70 7.93 39.29
CA ILE A 31 24.54 9.25 39.90
C ILE A 31 23.04 9.46 40.08
N SER A 32 22.58 9.35 41.33
CA SER A 32 21.24 9.80 41.70
C SER A 32 21.24 11.32 41.84
N LEU A 33 20.24 11.99 41.28
CA LEU A 33 19.91 13.35 41.65
C LEU A 33 18.48 13.36 42.20
N SER A 34 18.35 13.77 43.46
CA SER A 34 17.06 13.95 44.13
C SER A 34 16.92 15.41 44.50
N LEU A 35 15.76 16.00 44.21
CA LEU A 35 15.39 17.31 44.72
C LEU A 35 13.88 17.33 45.00
N LEU A 36 13.56 17.66 46.24
CA LEU A 36 12.20 17.72 46.81
C LEU A 36 11.87 19.18 47.08
N LEU A 37 10.70 19.63 46.61
CA LEU A 37 9.90 20.79 47.06
C LEU A 37 8.74 20.94 46.06
N GLY A 38 7.45 20.96 46.41
CA GLY A 38 6.83 20.70 47.71
C GLY A 38 6.03 21.88 48.26
N MET A 39 4.86 22.18 47.66
CA MET A 39 3.74 22.81 48.39
C MET A 39 2.40 22.68 47.63
N THR A 40 1.35 22.37 48.37
CA THR A 40 -0.05 22.69 48.04
C THR A 40 -0.59 23.60 49.16
N PRO A 41 -1.78 24.21 48.97
CA PRO A 41 -2.95 23.58 49.56
C PRO A 41 -4.16 23.53 48.61
N ALA A 42 -5.16 22.73 48.97
CA ALA A 42 -6.41 22.58 48.25
C ALA A 42 -7.57 23.32 48.96
N LEU A 43 -8.63 23.63 48.20
CA LEU A 43 -9.99 23.78 48.70
C LEU A 43 -10.98 23.43 47.58
N ALA A 44 -12.09 22.79 47.92
CA ALA A 44 -13.14 22.37 46.98
C ALA A 44 -14.40 23.21 47.18
N VAL A 45 -15.26 23.32 46.16
CA VAL A 45 -16.72 23.57 46.28
C VAL A 45 -17.43 23.25 44.95
N THR A 46 -18.58 22.58 45.06
CA THR A 46 -19.73 22.52 44.12
C THR A 46 -20.97 22.14 44.96
N PRO A 47 -22.23 22.27 44.47
CA PRO A 47 -22.82 23.23 43.53
C PRO A 47 -24.13 23.91 44.04
N ALA A 48 -24.51 25.05 43.46
CA ALA A 48 -25.88 25.64 43.44
C ALA A 48 -25.91 26.72 42.33
N ALA A 49 -26.96 27.03 41.53
CA ALA A 49 -28.43 26.83 41.51
C ALA A 49 -29.26 28.10 41.83
N HIS A 50 -30.26 28.39 40.97
CA HIS A 50 -31.20 29.55 40.94
C HIS A 50 -30.57 30.90 40.48
N ALA A 51 -31.08 31.66 39.48
CA ALA A 51 -32.44 32.17 39.14
C ALA A 51 -32.76 33.51 39.86
N ASP A 52 -33.56 34.46 39.33
CA ASP A 52 -34.26 34.67 38.03
C ASP A 52 -34.03 36.16 37.60
N ALA A 53 -34.63 36.88 36.62
CA ALA A 53 -35.79 36.80 35.73
C ALA A 53 -35.56 37.79 34.52
N ALA A 54 -36.47 38.20 33.61
CA ALA A 54 -37.91 37.98 33.44
C ALA A 54 -38.39 38.15 31.97
N GLN A 55 -39.16 37.16 31.48
CA GLN A 55 -40.50 37.27 30.83
C GLN A 55 -40.86 38.42 29.85
N THR A 56 -41.34 38.04 28.65
CA THR A 56 -42.67 38.44 28.13
C THR A 56 -43.38 37.23 27.49
N LYS A 57 -44.73 37.19 27.49
CA LYS A 57 -45.55 36.05 27.03
C LYS A 57 -46.04 36.21 25.57
N PRO A 58 -46.46 35.12 24.89
CA PRO A 58 -46.90 35.13 23.49
C PRO A 58 -48.38 35.51 23.33
N ALA A 59 -48.77 35.75 22.07
CA ALA A 59 -50.16 35.75 21.61
C ALA A 59 -50.52 34.42 20.91
N GLN A 60 -51.82 34.10 20.85
CA GLN A 60 -52.36 32.79 20.49
C GLN A 60 -53.63 32.99 19.65
N VAL A 61 -53.78 32.27 18.52
CA VAL A 61 -55.06 32.10 17.80
C VAL A 61 -55.16 30.67 17.25
N GLU A 62 -56.35 30.10 17.38
CA GLU A 62 -56.80 28.75 17.02
C GLU A 62 -58.35 28.87 16.85
N PRO A 63 -59.12 27.83 16.44
CA PRO A 63 -58.97 26.82 15.39
C PRO A 63 -60.14 26.91 14.37
N ALA A 64 -60.35 25.89 13.52
CA ALA A 64 -61.61 25.11 13.41
C ALA A 64 -61.86 24.47 12.02
N GLN A 65 -62.45 23.26 12.01
CA GLN A 65 -62.78 22.43 10.85
C GLN A 65 -64.18 22.70 10.26
N ALA A 66 -64.40 22.31 8.99
CA ALA A 66 -65.59 21.54 8.58
C ALA A 66 -65.40 20.86 7.19
N ASP A 67 -65.83 19.59 7.10
CA ASP A 67 -66.05 18.78 5.89
C ASP A 67 -67.35 19.19 5.14
N PRO A 68 -67.76 18.61 3.97
CA PRO A 68 -67.25 17.40 3.28
C PRO A 68 -67.08 17.48 1.74
N ALA A 69 -66.42 16.47 1.13
CA ALA A 69 -66.96 15.65 0.01
C ALA A 69 -65.93 14.67 -0.62
N SER A 70 -66.43 13.58 -1.19
CA SER A 70 -65.75 12.66 -2.12
C SER A 70 -66.79 12.15 -3.14
N PRO A 71 -66.43 11.43 -4.23
CA PRO A 71 -65.11 11.16 -4.81
C PRO A 71 -65.01 11.56 -6.31
N VAL A 72 -63.82 11.95 -6.80
CA VAL A 72 -63.56 12.07 -8.25
C VAL A 72 -62.12 11.62 -8.59
N SER A 73 -61.99 10.56 -9.38
CA SER A 73 -60.82 10.33 -10.21
C SER A 73 -60.98 11.10 -11.53
N PRO A 74 -59.88 11.59 -12.12
CA PRO A 74 -59.62 11.14 -13.48
C PRO A 74 -58.15 10.77 -13.71
N ALA A 75 -57.92 9.82 -14.62
CA ALA A 75 -56.60 9.64 -15.20
C ALA A 75 -56.26 10.83 -16.10
N ALA A 76 -55.19 11.55 -15.78
CA ALA A 76 -54.59 12.53 -16.67
C ALA A 76 -53.52 11.83 -17.52
N SER A 77 -53.95 11.16 -18.59
CA SER A 77 -53.03 10.67 -19.62
C SER A 77 -52.33 11.86 -20.27
N LEU A 78 -51.03 11.99 -20.04
CA LEU A 78 -50.19 12.88 -20.85
C LEU A 78 -50.09 12.29 -22.25
N GLN A 79 -51.07 12.65 -23.10
CA GLN A 79 -51.02 12.41 -24.53
C GLN A 79 -49.81 13.16 -25.08
N ALA A 80 -48.75 12.43 -25.40
CA ALA A 80 -47.69 12.95 -26.24
C ALA A 80 -48.30 13.33 -27.59
N THR A 81 -48.36 14.63 -27.88
CA THR A 81 -48.73 15.14 -29.21
C THR A 81 -47.85 14.44 -30.24
N PRO A 82 -48.40 13.89 -31.34
CA PRO A 82 -47.58 13.22 -32.34
C PRO A 82 -46.61 14.22 -32.95
N VAL A 83 -45.34 14.15 -32.55
CA VAL A 83 -44.24 14.84 -33.24
C VAL A 83 -44.25 14.31 -34.67
N ALA A 84 -44.45 15.21 -35.62
CA ALA A 84 -44.50 14.84 -37.03
C ALA A 84 -43.21 14.09 -37.41
N ALA A 85 -43.35 12.96 -38.08
CA ALA A 85 -42.21 12.13 -38.47
C ALA A 85 -41.24 12.96 -39.31
N VAL A 86 -40.06 13.24 -38.77
CA VAL A 86 -38.95 13.79 -39.55
C VAL A 86 -38.57 12.72 -40.57
N PRO A 87 -38.61 13.01 -41.89
CA PRO A 87 -38.32 12.03 -42.92
C PRO A 87 -36.80 11.80 -43.05
N GLY A 88 -36.17 11.28 -42.00
CA GLY A 88 -34.74 10.94 -41.97
C GLY A 88 -34.46 9.43 -42.03
N ALA A 89 -35.36 8.61 -41.48
CA ALA A 89 -35.19 7.15 -41.43
C ALA A 89 -35.40 6.43 -42.79
N ALA A 90 -35.89 7.14 -43.80
CA ALA A 90 -36.16 6.58 -45.13
C ALA A 90 -35.10 6.94 -46.19
N GLU A 91 -34.27 7.97 -45.97
CA GLU A 91 -33.31 8.45 -46.98
C GLU A 91 -31.92 7.79 -46.86
N ALA A 92 -31.59 7.18 -45.72
CA ALA A 92 -30.36 6.40 -45.57
C ALA A 92 -30.39 5.07 -46.35
N ASP A 93 -31.56 4.42 -46.42
CA ASP A 93 -31.74 3.10 -47.03
C ASP A 93 -31.64 3.13 -48.57
N ALA A 94 -31.72 4.33 -49.17
CA ALA A 94 -31.69 4.54 -50.63
C ALA A 94 -30.27 4.52 -51.24
N ALA A 95 -29.21 4.58 -50.42
CA ALA A 95 -27.84 4.80 -50.89
C ALA A 95 -27.03 3.52 -51.22
N THR A 96 -27.48 2.34 -50.78
CA THR A 96 -26.64 1.13 -50.73
C THR A 96 -26.89 0.11 -51.85
N GLY A 97 -28.00 0.21 -52.59
CA GLY A 97 -28.33 -0.69 -53.70
C GLY A 97 -28.64 -2.14 -53.31
N ILE A 98 -28.89 -2.40 -52.02
CA ILE A 98 -29.20 -3.71 -51.44
C ILE A 98 -30.65 -4.08 -51.77
N SER A 99 -30.93 -5.33 -52.16
CA SER A 99 -32.31 -5.79 -52.36
C SER A 99 -32.96 -6.17 -51.04
N ASP A 100 -34.29 -6.07 -50.89
CA ASP A 100 -34.96 -6.49 -49.64
C ASP A 100 -34.78 -7.99 -49.33
N ALA A 101 -34.44 -8.81 -50.33
CA ALA A 101 -34.09 -10.22 -50.14
C ALA A 101 -32.68 -10.44 -49.53
N ASP A 102 -31.87 -9.39 -49.44
CA ASP A 102 -30.54 -9.38 -48.83
C ASP A 102 -30.53 -8.77 -47.41
N LYS A 103 -31.68 -8.30 -46.90
CA LYS A 103 -31.80 -7.74 -45.54
C LYS A 103 -32.07 -8.87 -44.52
N ILE A 104 -31.45 -8.76 -43.34
CA ILE A 104 -31.74 -9.65 -42.19
C ILE A 104 -32.73 -8.94 -41.26
N ASP A 105 -33.87 -9.56 -40.97
CA ASP A 105 -34.73 -9.14 -39.86
C ASP A 105 -34.17 -9.68 -38.55
N LEU A 106 -34.19 -8.86 -37.48
CA LEU A 106 -33.84 -9.30 -36.13
C LEU A 106 -35.04 -9.14 -35.20
N LYS A 107 -35.31 -10.16 -34.37
CA LYS A 107 -36.41 -10.19 -33.41
C LYS A 107 -35.92 -10.55 -32.02
N VAL A 108 -36.07 -9.64 -31.06
CA VAL A 108 -35.88 -9.95 -29.63
C VAL A 108 -37.00 -10.91 -29.18
N THR A 109 -36.62 -12.02 -28.56
CA THR A 109 -37.56 -13.08 -28.10
C THR A 109 -37.75 -13.10 -26.58
N THR A 110 -36.85 -12.48 -25.80
CA THR A 110 -36.93 -12.39 -24.33
C THR A 110 -37.86 -11.31 -23.78
N GLY A 111 -38.45 -10.45 -24.63
CA GLY A 111 -39.27 -9.34 -24.18
C GLY A 111 -38.45 -8.18 -23.59
N THR A 112 -38.95 -7.56 -22.53
CA THR A 112 -38.37 -6.36 -21.92
C THR A 112 -37.35 -6.70 -20.83
N LEU A 113 -36.11 -6.20 -20.98
CA LEU A 113 -35.02 -6.43 -20.01
C LEU A 113 -35.06 -5.39 -18.88
N ASN A 114 -35.08 -5.84 -17.63
CA ASN A 114 -34.92 -4.96 -16.47
C ASN A 114 -33.42 -4.78 -16.15
N ILE A 115 -32.85 -3.61 -16.46
CA ILE A 115 -31.41 -3.36 -16.30
C ILE A 115 -30.95 -3.28 -14.84
N SER A 116 -31.86 -2.98 -13.90
CA SER A 116 -31.58 -3.02 -12.45
C SER A 116 -31.40 -4.45 -11.90
N GLN A 117 -31.95 -5.45 -12.61
CA GLN A 117 -31.84 -6.87 -12.26
C GLN A 117 -30.92 -7.65 -13.20
N GLY A 118 -30.67 -7.16 -14.42
CA GLY A 118 -30.02 -7.92 -15.47
C GLY A 118 -30.94 -9.05 -15.98
N GLY A 119 -30.35 -10.00 -16.70
CA GLY A 119 -31.03 -11.20 -17.19
C GLY A 119 -30.53 -11.65 -18.55
N THR A 120 -31.06 -12.78 -19.01
CA THR A 120 -30.76 -13.31 -20.35
C THR A 120 -31.50 -12.50 -21.41
N VAL A 121 -30.79 -12.06 -22.44
CA VAL A 121 -31.36 -11.53 -23.69
C VAL A 121 -31.24 -12.58 -24.77
N SER A 122 -32.31 -12.80 -25.53
CA SER A 122 -32.33 -13.69 -26.69
C SER A 122 -32.89 -12.99 -27.92
N VAL A 123 -32.24 -13.17 -29.06
CA VAL A 123 -32.52 -12.49 -30.32
C VAL A 123 -32.37 -13.47 -31.47
N THR A 124 -33.38 -13.57 -32.33
CA THR A 124 -33.40 -14.52 -33.45
C THR A 124 -33.46 -13.77 -34.78
N THR A 125 -32.71 -14.23 -35.79
CA THR A 125 -32.76 -13.69 -37.16
C THR A 125 -34.00 -14.18 -37.92
N SER A 126 -34.32 -13.58 -39.07
CA SER A 126 -35.08 -14.29 -40.11
C SER A 126 -34.31 -15.54 -40.59
N PRO A 127 -34.99 -16.55 -41.15
CA PRO A 127 -34.34 -17.69 -41.80
C PRO A 127 -33.39 -17.27 -42.92
N LEU A 128 -32.08 -17.50 -42.74
CA LEU A 128 -31.05 -17.07 -43.69
C LEU A 128 -30.93 -18.09 -44.83
N SER A 129 -31.35 -17.68 -46.03
CA SER A 129 -31.43 -18.55 -47.20
C SER A 129 -30.05 -19.11 -47.63
N PRO A 130 -30.01 -20.25 -48.35
CA PRO A 130 -28.75 -20.79 -48.89
C PRO A 130 -28.05 -19.83 -49.86
N GLU A 131 -28.80 -18.96 -50.54
CA GLU A 131 -28.25 -17.93 -51.43
C GLU A 131 -27.64 -16.78 -50.64
N PHE A 132 -28.32 -16.30 -49.58
CA PHE A 132 -27.77 -15.32 -48.64
C PHE A 132 -26.48 -15.83 -47.99
N ARG A 133 -26.48 -17.04 -47.44
CA ARG A 133 -25.31 -17.69 -46.81
C ARG A 133 -24.16 -17.97 -47.80
N LYS A 134 -24.39 -17.87 -49.11
CA LYS A 134 -23.36 -17.93 -50.16
C LYS A 134 -22.85 -16.54 -50.57
N LYS A 135 -23.69 -15.50 -50.47
CA LYS A 135 -23.39 -14.11 -50.84
C LYS A 135 -22.73 -13.33 -49.71
N TYR A 136 -23.09 -13.58 -48.46
CA TYR A 136 -22.63 -12.85 -47.28
C TYR A 136 -22.09 -13.76 -46.17
N LYS A 137 -21.18 -13.23 -45.36
CA LYS A 137 -20.73 -13.79 -44.08
C LYS A 137 -21.22 -12.91 -42.93
N LEU A 138 -21.74 -13.53 -41.87
CA LEU A 138 -21.99 -12.84 -40.60
C LEU A 138 -20.64 -12.53 -39.93
N PHE A 139 -20.51 -11.40 -39.25
CA PHE A 139 -19.22 -10.91 -38.74
C PHE A 139 -19.24 -10.62 -37.24
N GLN A 140 -19.96 -9.58 -36.80
CA GLN A 140 -20.03 -9.19 -35.40
C GLN A 140 -21.46 -8.90 -34.95
N PHE A 141 -21.75 -9.28 -33.71
CA PHE A 141 -23.00 -9.02 -33.00
C PHE A 141 -22.71 -8.09 -31.81
N GLY A 142 -23.66 -7.23 -31.42
CA GLY A 142 -23.48 -6.35 -30.26
C GLY A 142 -24.71 -5.55 -29.82
N LEU A 143 -24.55 -4.83 -28.72
CA LEU A 143 -25.52 -3.87 -28.16
C LEU A 143 -24.98 -2.44 -28.27
N VAL A 144 -25.77 -1.55 -28.87
CA VAL A 144 -25.43 -0.13 -29.07
C VAL A 144 -26.55 0.80 -28.58
N ASN A 145 -26.24 2.09 -28.42
CA ASN A 145 -27.25 3.11 -28.17
C ASN A 145 -28.09 3.34 -29.44
N ARG A 146 -29.42 3.43 -29.31
CA ARG A 146 -30.35 3.61 -30.43
C ARG A 146 -30.00 4.85 -31.24
N GLY A 147 -29.91 4.69 -32.56
CA GLY A 147 -29.54 5.75 -33.48
C GLY A 147 -28.03 6.06 -33.56
N THR A 148 -27.17 5.29 -32.88
CA THR A 148 -25.73 5.31 -33.14
C THR A 148 -25.34 4.28 -34.20
N ASP A 149 -24.29 4.57 -34.96
CA ASP A 149 -23.76 3.64 -35.96
C ASP A 149 -22.82 2.60 -35.32
N TYR A 150 -22.84 1.40 -35.88
CA TYR A 150 -21.98 0.26 -35.50
C TYR A 150 -20.93 -0.08 -36.57
N GLY A 151 -20.82 0.76 -37.61
CA GLY A 151 -19.71 0.83 -38.55
C GLY A 151 -18.39 1.29 -37.92
N TRP A 152 -17.29 1.11 -38.63
CA TRP A 152 -15.99 1.71 -38.35
C TRP A 152 -15.82 2.94 -39.22
N SER A 153 -16.13 4.10 -38.65
CA SER A 153 -16.05 5.38 -39.34
C SER A 153 -15.04 6.30 -38.68
N ARG A 154 -14.28 7.04 -39.49
CA ARG A 154 -13.46 8.19 -39.05
C ARG A 154 -14.22 9.53 -39.09
N THR A 155 -15.48 9.53 -39.52
CA THR A 155 -16.26 10.75 -39.83
C THR A 155 -17.64 10.83 -39.17
N SER A 156 -18.10 9.77 -38.50
CA SER A 156 -19.32 9.73 -37.68
C SER A 156 -19.02 9.27 -36.25
N GLU A 157 -19.97 9.43 -35.34
CA GLU A 157 -19.91 8.87 -33.96
C GLU A 157 -20.11 7.35 -33.98
N ALA A 158 -19.17 6.64 -34.59
CA ALA A 158 -19.08 5.18 -34.51
C ALA A 158 -18.95 4.76 -33.04
N THR A 159 -19.79 3.83 -32.58
CA THR A 159 -19.70 3.30 -31.21
C THR A 159 -18.48 2.38 -31.06
N GLN A 160 -17.31 2.98 -30.80
CA GLN A 160 -16.06 2.25 -30.57
C GLN A 160 -16.14 1.31 -29.36
N ASN A 161 -17.01 1.63 -28.38
CA ASN A 161 -17.27 0.87 -27.17
C ASN A 161 -18.77 0.46 -27.07
N PRO A 162 -19.21 -0.59 -27.78
CA PRO A 162 -20.54 -1.19 -27.56
C PRO A 162 -20.62 -1.88 -26.19
N LEU A 163 -21.82 -1.93 -25.61
CA LEU A 163 -22.05 -2.51 -24.27
C LEU A 163 -21.90 -4.04 -24.22
N TYR A 164 -21.99 -4.69 -25.39
CA TYR A 164 -21.70 -6.10 -25.60
C TYR A 164 -21.20 -6.28 -27.03
N ARG A 165 -20.20 -7.15 -27.26
CA ARG A 165 -19.62 -7.42 -28.58
C ARG A 165 -18.98 -8.79 -28.66
N GLY A 166 -19.17 -9.47 -29.80
CA GLY A 166 -18.33 -10.61 -30.19
C GLY A 166 -18.36 -10.85 -31.70
N LYS A 167 -17.36 -11.57 -32.22
CA LYS A 167 -17.44 -12.14 -33.57
C LYS A 167 -18.45 -13.29 -33.57
N VAL A 168 -19.29 -13.38 -34.60
CA VAL A 168 -20.39 -14.36 -34.64
C VAL A 168 -19.87 -15.81 -34.57
N ASP A 169 -18.72 -16.10 -35.18
CA ASP A 169 -18.12 -17.43 -35.12
C ASP A 169 -17.56 -17.77 -33.74
N HIS A 170 -16.88 -16.84 -33.07
CA HIS A 170 -16.41 -17.01 -31.69
C HIS A 170 -17.61 -17.21 -30.74
N LEU A 171 -18.67 -16.38 -30.90
CA LEU A 171 -19.90 -16.52 -30.11
C LEU A 171 -20.63 -17.85 -30.38
N ARG A 172 -20.39 -18.52 -31.52
CA ARG A 172 -20.88 -19.89 -31.77
C ARG A 172 -20.04 -20.93 -31.03
N GLU A 173 -18.72 -20.73 -30.95
CA GLU A 173 -17.81 -21.56 -30.13
C GLU A 173 -18.08 -21.43 -28.63
N ASP A 174 -18.39 -20.22 -28.15
CA ASP A 174 -18.81 -19.91 -26.77
C ASP A 174 -20.20 -20.47 -26.41
N GLY A 175 -20.93 -21.07 -27.36
CA GLY A 175 -22.29 -21.57 -27.15
C GLY A 175 -23.37 -20.48 -26.99
N ILE A 176 -23.08 -19.25 -27.43
CA ILE A 176 -23.99 -18.10 -27.38
C ILE A 176 -24.86 -18.01 -28.65
N VAL A 177 -24.33 -18.47 -29.79
CA VAL A 177 -25.07 -18.54 -31.08
C VAL A 177 -25.46 -19.97 -31.40
N HIS A 178 -26.75 -20.17 -31.70
CA HIS A 178 -27.31 -21.45 -32.13
C HIS A 178 -27.93 -21.29 -33.52
N ASP A 179 -27.51 -22.11 -34.49
CA ASP A 179 -28.20 -22.24 -35.80
C ASP A 179 -29.46 -23.12 -35.61
N ASN A 180 -30.63 -22.60 -35.97
CA ASN A 180 -31.93 -23.25 -35.77
C ASN A 180 -32.32 -24.16 -36.97
N PRO A 181 -33.20 -25.17 -36.77
CA PRO A 181 -33.61 -26.09 -37.84
C PRO A 181 -34.33 -25.45 -39.04
N ASP A 182 -34.86 -24.23 -38.89
CA ASP A 182 -35.49 -23.45 -39.96
C ASP A 182 -34.49 -22.61 -40.78
N GLY A 183 -33.22 -22.56 -40.38
CA GLY A 183 -32.17 -21.76 -41.02
C GLY A 183 -31.97 -20.36 -40.42
N SER A 184 -32.73 -19.98 -39.39
CA SER A 184 -32.43 -18.78 -38.58
C SER A 184 -31.27 -19.02 -37.61
N LEU A 185 -30.76 -17.97 -36.97
CA LEU A 185 -29.81 -18.07 -35.85
C LEU A 185 -30.38 -17.38 -34.62
N THR A 186 -30.22 -17.99 -33.45
CA THR A 186 -30.57 -17.40 -32.15
C THR A 186 -29.29 -17.08 -31.36
N PHE A 187 -29.17 -15.82 -30.95
CA PHE A 187 -28.14 -15.28 -30.06
C PHE A 187 -28.73 -15.21 -28.64
N THR A 188 -28.13 -15.87 -27.65
CA THR A 188 -28.62 -15.92 -26.27
C THR A 188 -27.49 -15.64 -25.28
N PHE A 189 -27.54 -14.48 -24.61
CA PHE A 189 -26.43 -13.97 -23.79
C PHE A 189 -26.93 -13.37 -22.46
N GLU A 190 -26.09 -13.39 -21.43
CA GLU A 190 -26.40 -12.81 -20.11
C GLU A 190 -25.99 -11.33 -20.05
N VAL A 191 -26.93 -10.46 -19.66
CA VAL A 191 -26.63 -9.07 -19.29
C VAL A 191 -26.61 -8.97 -17.76
N LYS A 192 -25.48 -8.56 -17.18
CA LYS A 192 -25.34 -8.43 -15.72
C LYS A 192 -25.82 -7.05 -15.25
N LYS A 193 -26.20 -6.95 -13.98
CA LYS A 193 -26.61 -5.70 -13.30
C LYS A 193 -25.61 -4.54 -13.42
N GLN A 194 -24.36 -4.87 -13.74
CA GLN A 194 -23.21 -3.96 -13.85
C GLN A 194 -22.78 -3.70 -15.30
N THR A 195 -23.58 -4.08 -16.30
CA THR A 195 -23.23 -3.97 -17.73
C THR A 195 -23.86 -2.77 -18.43
N ILE A 196 -25.08 -2.38 -18.06
CA ILE A 196 -25.84 -1.30 -18.74
C ILE A 196 -26.15 -0.21 -17.72
N ARG A 197 -25.82 1.06 -18.03
CA ARG A 197 -26.15 2.20 -17.16
C ARG A 197 -27.65 2.48 -17.17
N ALA A 198 -28.21 2.57 -15.97
CA ALA A 198 -29.62 2.80 -15.71
C ALA A 198 -29.98 4.30 -15.73
N ILE A 199 -29.92 4.91 -16.92
CA ILE A 199 -30.34 6.31 -17.16
C ILE A 199 -31.84 6.42 -17.48
N PRO A 200 -32.49 7.59 -17.30
CA PRO A 200 -33.93 7.75 -17.54
C PRO A 200 -34.44 7.57 -18.99
N SER A 201 -33.57 7.28 -19.97
CA SER A 201 -33.97 7.03 -21.36
C SER A 201 -32.92 6.20 -22.12
N PRO A 202 -32.65 4.93 -21.72
CA PRO A 202 -31.69 4.07 -22.40
C PRO A 202 -32.43 3.34 -23.53
N ALA A 203 -32.49 3.96 -24.69
CA ALA A 203 -32.90 3.26 -25.90
C ALA A 203 -31.68 2.48 -26.42
N LEU A 204 -31.72 1.15 -26.39
CA LEU A 204 -30.67 0.28 -26.94
C LEU A 204 -31.18 -0.52 -28.13
N ASP A 205 -30.30 -0.72 -29.11
CA ASP A 205 -30.57 -1.58 -30.26
C ASP A 205 -29.57 -2.74 -30.28
N VAL A 206 -30.06 -3.90 -30.71
CA VAL A 206 -29.23 -5.08 -31.00
C VAL A 206 -28.82 -5.01 -32.47
N VAL A 207 -27.53 -5.15 -32.75
CA VAL A 207 -26.99 -5.06 -34.10
C VAL A 207 -26.28 -6.36 -34.50
N LEU A 208 -26.58 -6.85 -35.71
CA LEU A 208 -25.85 -7.90 -36.40
C LEU A 208 -25.20 -7.32 -37.65
N THR A 209 -23.91 -7.54 -37.84
CA THR A 209 -23.14 -7.07 -39.00
C THR A 209 -22.74 -8.22 -39.91
N TYR A 210 -22.74 -7.97 -41.22
CA TYR A 210 -22.44 -8.95 -42.26
C TYR A 210 -21.78 -8.29 -43.47
N TYR A 211 -20.98 -9.03 -44.24
CA TYR A 211 -20.19 -8.48 -45.35
C TYR A 211 -20.09 -9.48 -46.52
N PRO A 212 -19.74 -9.04 -47.75
CA PRO A 212 -19.70 -9.93 -48.92
C PRO A 212 -18.72 -11.11 -48.74
N ALA A 213 -19.19 -12.33 -48.95
CA ALA A 213 -18.48 -13.54 -48.57
C ALA A 213 -17.15 -13.77 -49.32
N GLY A 214 -16.99 -13.16 -50.50
CA GLY A 214 -15.79 -13.22 -51.34
C GLY A 214 -14.79 -12.09 -51.13
N GLU A 215 -15.09 -11.11 -50.27
CA GLU A 215 -14.20 -9.99 -49.98
C GLU A 215 -13.28 -10.28 -48.78
N ARG A 216 -12.33 -9.37 -48.53
CA ARG A 216 -11.43 -9.44 -47.37
C ARG A 216 -12.26 -9.35 -46.07
N GLU A 217 -11.80 -10.02 -45.02
CA GLU A 217 -12.40 -9.82 -43.69
C GLU A 217 -12.26 -8.34 -43.26
N PRO A 218 -13.36 -7.67 -42.83
CA PRO A 218 -13.32 -6.26 -42.48
C PRO A 218 -12.32 -5.95 -41.37
N ASN A 219 -11.62 -4.82 -41.48
CA ASN A 219 -10.70 -4.34 -40.44
C ASN A 219 -10.87 -2.84 -40.16
N ALA A 220 -10.50 -2.42 -38.93
CA ALA A 220 -10.71 -1.06 -38.42
C ALA A 220 -9.66 -0.03 -38.87
N GLU A 221 -8.74 -0.41 -39.76
CA GLU A 221 -7.69 0.50 -40.29
C GLU A 221 -8.07 1.12 -41.65
N GLU A 222 -8.95 0.44 -42.39
CA GLU A 222 -9.49 0.86 -43.69
C GLU A 222 -10.36 2.13 -43.60
N TYR A 223 -10.61 2.76 -44.75
CA TYR A 223 -11.22 4.09 -44.84
C TYR A 223 -12.75 4.05 -45.00
N GLU A 224 -13.27 2.96 -45.57
CA GLU A 224 -14.69 2.67 -45.76
C GLU A 224 -14.99 1.32 -45.09
N ASP A 225 -16.14 1.18 -44.44
CA ASP A 225 -16.54 -0.07 -43.81
C ASP A 225 -17.47 -0.88 -44.75
N PRO A 226 -17.05 -2.05 -45.26
CA PRO A 226 -17.87 -2.88 -46.15
C PRO A 226 -18.97 -3.67 -45.41
N ARG A 227 -19.16 -3.45 -44.11
CA ARG A 227 -20.17 -4.15 -43.30
C ARG A 227 -21.55 -3.54 -43.46
N LEU A 228 -22.49 -4.39 -43.87
CA LEU A 228 -23.93 -4.16 -43.75
C LEU A 228 -24.38 -4.41 -42.32
N THR A 229 -25.44 -3.72 -41.89
CA THR A 229 -25.96 -3.79 -40.52
C THR A 229 -27.46 -4.13 -40.52
N ALA A 230 -27.87 -4.98 -39.58
CA ALA A 230 -29.26 -5.26 -39.27
C ALA A 230 -29.50 -4.91 -37.80
N HIS A 231 -30.61 -4.22 -37.50
CA HIS A 231 -30.89 -3.62 -36.19
C HIS A 231 -32.26 -4.07 -35.67
N THR A 232 -32.43 -4.18 -34.36
CA THR A 232 -33.75 -4.32 -33.73
C THR A 232 -33.80 -3.69 -32.35
N PRO A 233 -34.90 -3.01 -31.96
CA PRO A 233 -34.99 -2.32 -30.69
C PRO A 233 -35.09 -3.30 -29.52
N LEU A 234 -34.18 -3.17 -28.56
CA LEU A 234 -34.33 -3.80 -27.24
C LEU A 234 -35.21 -2.91 -26.36
N SER A 235 -36.27 -3.49 -25.82
CA SER A 235 -37.12 -2.85 -24.81
C SER A 235 -36.48 -2.99 -23.44
N LEU A 236 -36.33 -1.88 -22.72
CA LEU A 236 -35.77 -1.85 -21.36
C LEU A 236 -36.79 -1.37 -20.33
N THR A 237 -36.64 -1.85 -19.11
CA THR A 237 -37.22 -1.31 -17.87
C THR A 237 -36.13 -1.15 -16.82
N GLN A 238 -36.45 -0.42 -15.76
CA GLN A 238 -35.56 -0.14 -14.64
C GLN A 238 -36.40 -0.12 -13.36
N ASP A 239 -35.89 -0.72 -12.29
CA ASP A 239 -36.47 -0.54 -10.95
C ASP A 239 -36.17 0.87 -10.41
N PRO A 240 -37.02 1.46 -9.54
CA PRO A 240 -36.71 2.72 -8.88
C PRO A 240 -35.34 2.70 -8.20
N GLU A 241 -34.61 3.82 -8.25
CA GLU A 241 -33.31 3.91 -7.59
C GLU A 241 -33.42 3.58 -6.09
N PRO A 242 -32.47 2.81 -5.53
CA PRO A 242 -32.50 2.41 -4.13
C PRO A 242 -32.37 3.64 -3.23
N GLY A 243 -33.30 3.81 -2.29
CA GLY A 243 -33.30 4.93 -1.34
C GLY A 243 -32.44 4.73 -0.08
N GLN A 244 -31.86 3.54 0.11
CA GLN A 244 -30.94 3.21 1.20
C GLN A 244 -29.97 2.09 0.81
N THR A 245 -28.78 2.06 1.41
CA THR A 245 -27.79 0.98 1.25
C THR A 245 -28.34 -0.35 1.79
N THR A 246 -28.26 -1.42 1.00
CA THR A 246 -28.81 -2.75 1.33
C THR A 246 -27.96 -3.88 0.74
N TYR A 247 -27.51 -4.81 1.58
CA TYR A 247 -26.68 -5.96 1.17
C TYR A 247 -27.39 -7.29 1.44
N VAL A 248 -27.07 -8.28 0.60
CA VAL A 248 -27.45 -9.69 0.68
C VAL A 248 -26.16 -10.52 0.82
N TYR A 249 -26.25 -11.61 1.56
CA TYR A 249 -25.11 -12.42 2.00
C TYR A 249 -25.33 -13.89 1.61
N SER A 250 -24.27 -14.59 1.19
CA SER A 250 -24.37 -16.01 0.81
C SER A 250 -24.68 -16.98 1.98
N MET A 251 -24.65 -16.50 3.23
CA MET A 251 -25.09 -17.24 4.42
C MET A 251 -25.84 -16.30 5.38
N PRO A 252 -26.80 -16.81 6.17
CA PRO A 252 -27.65 -15.96 7.03
C PRO A 252 -27.02 -15.59 8.39
N ALA A 253 -25.92 -16.23 8.79
CA ALA A 253 -25.20 -16.03 10.05
C ALA A 253 -23.80 -16.65 9.97
N ILE A 254 -22.89 -16.24 10.84
CA ILE A 254 -21.58 -16.87 11.04
C ILE A 254 -21.63 -17.67 12.33
N ASP A 255 -21.71 -18.99 12.21
CA ASP A 255 -21.89 -19.93 13.35
C ASP A 255 -20.56 -20.38 13.99
N ASN A 256 -19.43 -20.17 13.33
CA ASN A 256 -18.10 -20.37 13.90
C ASN A 256 -17.13 -19.28 13.43
N PRO A 257 -16.98 -18.17 14.17
CA PRO A 257 -16.05 -17.10 13.79
C PRO A 257 -14.57 -17.45 13.99
N TRP A 258 -14.23 -18.64 14.52
CA TRP A 258 -12.85 -19.07 14.77
C TRP A 258 -12.19 -19.80 13.58
N VAL A 259 -12.82 -19.75 12.40
CA VAL A 259 -12.28 -20.26 11.13
C VAL A 259 -12.41 -19.21 10.03
N ASP A 260 -11.50 -19.24 9.05
CA ASP A 260 -11.53 -18.32 7.91
C ASP A 260 -12.84 -18.53 7.11
N THR A 261 -13.68 -17.50 7.04
CA THR A 261 -15.06 -17.57 6.54
C THR A 261 -15.15 -16.96 5.14
N GLN A 262 -15.51 -17.79 4.15
CA GLN A 262 -15.79 -17.33 2.78
C GLN A 262 -17.23 -16.84 2.66
N LEU A 263 -17.42 -15.61 2.17
CA LEU A 263 -18.70 -14.92 2.15
C LEU A 263 -18.86 -14.11 0.86
N LYS A 264 -19.87 -14.41 0.04
CA LYS A 264 -20.27 -13.51 -1.03
C LYS A 264 -21.20 -12.44 -0.48
N ILE A 265 -20.93 -11.19 -0.83
CA ILE A 265 -21.69 -10.01 -0.46
C ILE A 265 -22.14 -9.32 -1.75
N GLU A 266 -23.44 -9.12 -1.93
CA GLU A 266 -24.00 -8.45 -3.11
C GLU A 266 -25.06 -7.44 -2.69
N GLY A 267 -25.14 -6.29 -3.35
CA GLY A 267 -26.18 -5.33 -3.00
C GLY A 267 -26.03 -3.95 -3.60
N TYR A 268 -26.95 -3.08 -3.18
CA TYR A 268 -27.00 -1.68 -3.57
C TYR A 268 -26.32 -0.83 -2.50
N HIS A 269 -25.26 -0.11 -2.88
CA HIS A 269 -24.51 0.81 -2.02
C HIS A 269 -24.59 2.24 -2.57
N ILE A 270 -25.15 3.15 -1.78
CA ILE A 270 -25.27 4.57 -2.16
C ILE A 270 -24.04 5.32 -1.64
N LEU A 271 -23.39 6.09 -2.51
CA LEU A 271 -22.26 6.96 -2.14
C LEU A 271 -22.76 8.37 -1.81
N SER A 272 -23.67 8.51 -0.84
CA SER A 272 -24.48 9.75 -0.71
C SER A 272 -23.74 10.92 -0.04
N LYS A 273 -22.83 10.65 0.90
CA LYS A 273 -22.19 11.67 1.77
C LYS A 273 -20.73 11.36 2.14
N GLN A 274 -20.04 10.57 1.33
CA GLN A 274 -18.69 10.12 1.67
C GLN A 274 -17.65 11.25 1.54
N LEU A 275 -16.54 11.16 2.27
CA LEU A 275 -15.50 12.19 2.22
C LEU A 275 -14.62 12.00 0.98
N LEU A 276 -14.42 13.09 0.24
CA LEU A 276 -13.65 13.20 -1.02
C LEU A 276 -14.37 12.71 -2.29
N GLU A 277 -13.90 13.21 -3.43
CA GLU A 277 -14.62 13.15 -4.70
C GLU A 277 -14.54 11.76 -5.39
N PRO A 278 -15.64 11.30 -6.03
CA PRO A 278 -15.63 10.09 -6.85
C PRO A 278 -14.56 10.12 -7.95
N GLY A 279 -13.84 9.00 -8.12
CA GLY A 279 -12.91 8.79 -9.24
C GLY A 279 -11.42 8.83 -8.91
N SER A 280 -11.02 9.18 -7.68
CA SER A 280 -9.60 9.40 -7.33
C SER A 280 -8.92 8.28 -6.52
N ALA A 281 -9.66 7.29 -6.01
CA ALA A 281 -9.13 6.27 -5.09
C ALA A 281 -9.92 4.94 -5.17
N PRO A 282 -9.35 3.79 -4.79
CA PRO A 282 -10.07 2.52 -4.71
C PRO A 282 -11.17 2.52 -3.63
N ALA A 283 -12.13 1.60 -3.75
CA ALA A 283 -13.19 1.42 -2.77
C ALA A 283 -12.76 0.42 -1.69
N TYR A 284 -13.15 0.63 -0.44
CA TYR A 284 -12.92 -0.33 0.65
C TYR A 284 -14.22 -0.67 1.38
N LEU A 285 -14.61 -1.95 1.34
CA LEU A 285 -15.66 -2.50 2.18
C LEU A 285 -15.11 -2.61 3.61
N MET A 286 -15.74 -1.95 4.57
CA MET A 286 -15.32 -1.86 5.97
C MET A 286 -16.41 -2.38 6.90
N LEU A 287 -16.00 -3.12 7.95
CA LEU A 287 -16.87 -3.68 8.98
C LEU A 287 -16.54 -3.08 10.35
N TYR A 288 -17.54 -2.60 11.08
CA TYR A 288 -17.39 -1.97 12.40
C TYR A 288 -18.22 -2.68 13.46
N GLU A 289 -17.68 -2.80 14.68
CA GLU A 289 -18.47 -3.20 15.84
C GLU A 289 -19.50 -2.12 16.18
N VAL A 290 -20.71 -2.55 16.53
CA VAL A 290 -21.79 -1.69 17.03
C VAL A 290 -21.83 -1.74 18.54
N ASP A 291 -21.77 -0.58 19.19
CA ASP A 291 -22.05 -0.48 20.63
C ASP A 291 -23.53 -0.84 20.91
N PRO A 292 -23.80 -1.89 21.72
CA PRO A 292 -25.17 -2.32 22.00
C PRO A 292 -25.99 -1.32 22.83
N ALA A 293 -25.36 -0.33 23.47
CA ALA A 293 -26.07 0.69 24.25
C ALA A 293 -26.58 1.86 23.37
N THR A 294 -25.83 2.27 22.35
CA THR A 294 -26.20 3.40 21.47
C THR A 294 -26.65 2.99 20.06
N GLY A 295 -26.42 1.73 19.64
CA GLY A 295 -26.70 1.25 18.28
C GLY A 295 -25.78 1.86 17.21
N LYS A 296 -24.67 2.49 17.61
CA LYS A 296 -23.73 3.17 16.70
C LYS A 296 -22.46 2.37 16.52
N MET A 297 -21.83 2.53 15.35
CA MET A 297 -20.49 2.01 15.08
C MET A 297 -19.45 2.71 15.97
N VAL A 298 -18.52 1.93 16.52
CA VAL A 298 -17.48 2.41 17.44
C VAL A 298 -16.08 1.96 17.02
N GLY A 299 -15.07 2.75 17.39
CA GLY A 299 -13.67 2.42 17.18
C GLY A 299 -13.19 2.53 15.72
N LYS A 300 -12.16 1.73 15.39
CA LYS A 300 -11.64 1.51 14.04
C LYS A 300 -12.38 0.32 13.38
N PRO A 301 -12.33 0.11 12.06
CA PRO A 301 -12.91 -1.09 11.45
C PRO A 301 -12.20 -2.36 11.96
N VAL A 302 -12.96 -3.43 12.14
CA VAL A 302 -12.44 -4.77 12.52
C VAL A 302 -12.02 -5.59 11.31
N PHE A 303 -12.54 -5.27 10.13
CA PHE A 303 -12.21 -5.92 8.87
C PHE A 303 -12.34 -4.92 7.71
N THR A 304 -11.45 -5.01 6.73
CA THR A 304 -11.44 -4.18 5.53
C THR A 304 -11.07 -5.00 4.29
N HIS A 305 -11.76 -4.79 3.17
CA HIS A 305 -11.51 -5.51 1.92
C HIS A 305 -11.64 -4.56 0.72
N ALA A 306 -10.70 -4.59 -0.22
CA ALA A 306 -10.73 -3.73 -1.40
C ALA A 306 -11.81 -4.20 -2.40
N VAL A 307 -12.66 -3.27 -2.84
CA VAL A 307 -13.72 -3.51 -3.84
C VAL A 307 -13.42 -2.70 -5.09
N ARG A 308 -13.76 -3.25 -6.26
CA ARG A 308 -13.59 -2.56 -7.54
C ARG A 308 -14.85 -1.79 -7.90
N TYR A 309 -14.69 -0.52 -8.26
CA TYR A 309 -15.73 0.23 -8.94
C TYR A 309 -16.07 -0.39 -10.30
N THR A 310 -17.32 -0.22 -10.70
CA THR A 310 -17.90 -0.77 -11.93
C THR A 310 -18.51 0.31 -12.81
N ASP A 311 -18.70 1.52 -12.27
CA ASP A 311 -18.94 2.72 -13.06
C ASP A 311 -17.60 3.34 -13.46
N CYS A 312 -17.27 3.27 -14.75
CA CYS A 312 -16.01 3.69 -15.32
C CYS A 312 -16.22 4.59 -16.54
N GLY A 313 -15.43 5.66 -16.62
CA GLY A 313 -15.19 6.40 -17.85
C GLY A 313 -13.97 5.88 -18.59
N GLU A 314 -13.47 6.68 -19.53
CA GLU A 314 -12.34 6.33 -20.40
C GLU A 314 -11.01 6.11 -19.65
N TYR A 315 -10.81 6.79 -18.52
CA TYR A 315 -9.53 6.78 -17.77
C TYR A 315 -9.63 6.29 -16.32
N TYR A 316 -10.79 6.45 -15.66
CA TYR A 316 -10.96 6.19 -14.22
C TYR A 316 -12.36 5.65 -13.90
N CYS A 317 -12.46 4.91 -12.79
CA CYS A 317 -13.72 4.42 -12.24
C CYS A 317 -14.07 5.16 -10.94
N TRP A 318 -15.32 5.57 -10.79
CA TRP A 318 -15.73 6.53 -9.75
C TRP A 318 -16.83 6.02 -8.80
N SER A 319 -17.63 5.03 -9.19
CA SER A 319 -18.70 4.49 -8.34
C SER A 319 -19.06 3.04 -8.73
N PHE A 320 -20.11 2.50 -8.12
CA PHE A 320 -20.71 1.24 -8.57
C PHE A 320 -21.80 1.53 -9.60
N LEU A 321 -21.75 0.87 -10.77
CA LEU A 321 -22.76 1.07 -11.81
C LEU A 321 -24.12 0.66 -11.27
N ASN A 322 -25.13 1.52 -11.45
CA ASN A 322 -26.48 1.33 -10.93
C ASN A 322 -26.52 1.18 -9.38
N ASN A 323 -25.51 1.76 -8.69
CA ASN A 323 -25.22 1.58 -7.28
C ASN A 323 -24.97 0.11 -6.84
N TYR A 324 -24.77 -0.83 -7.77
CA TYR A 324 -24.72 -2.26 -7.46
C TYR A 324 -23.30 -2.85 -7.46
N PHE A 325 -22.92 -3.50 -6.37
CA PHE A 325 -21.67 -4.24 -6.25
C PHE A 325 -21.88 -5.72 -5.88
N SER A 326 -20.85 -6.51 -6.13
CA SER A 326 -20.72 -7.92 -5.79
C SER A 326 -19.26 -8.19 -5.43
N ALA A 327 -19.01 -8.87 -4.32
CA ALA A 327 -17.68 -9.17 -3.81
C ALA A 327 -17.66 -10.52 -3.07
N ASP A 328 -16.68 -11.36 -3.40
CA ASP A 328 -16.37 -12.59 -2.67
C ASP A 328 -15.26 -12.27 -1.66
N VAL A 329 -15.59 -12.27 -0.37
CA VAL A 329 -14.66 -11.89 0.72
C VAL A 329 -14.30 -13.05 1.62
N THR A 330 -13.04 -13.13 2.04
CA THR A 330 -12.58 -14.01 3.11
C THR A 330 -12.43 -13.21 4.40
N ILE A 331 -13.27 -13.47 5.41
CA ILE A 331 -13.13 -12.89 6.75
C ILE A 331 -12.25 -13.83 7.59
N PRO A 332 -11.09 -13.39 8.11
CA PRO A 332 -10.18 -14.27 8.84
C PRO A 332 -10.73 -14.80 10.18
N ALA A 333 -10.22 -15.96 10.58
CA ALA A 333 -10.47 -16.59 11.86
C ALA A 333 -10.19 -15.64 13.05
N GLY A 334 -11.17 -15.48 13.93
CA GLY A 334 -11.07 -14.65 15.13
C GLY A 334 -11.13 -13.14 14.87
N THR A 335 -11.52 -12.71 13.67
CA THR A 335 -11.79 -11.29 13.37
C THR A 335 -13.13 -10.82 13.94
N LEU A 336 -14.09 -11.73 14.13
CA LEU A 336 -15.42 -11.43 14.67
C LEU A 336 -15.61 -12.08 16.03
N GLN A 337 -16.39 -11.45 16.91
CA GLN A 337 -16.67 -11.94 18.25
C GLN A 337 -18.13 -12.44 18.35
N PRO A 338 -18.37 -13.63 18.92
CA PRO A 338 -19.71 -14.12 19.22
C PRO A 338 -20.56 -13.11 20.00
N GLY A 339 -21.81 -12.92 19.58
CA GLY A 339 -22.77 -12.05 20.27
C GLY A 339 -22.53 -10.54 20.11
N LYS A 340 -21.51 -10.12 19.36
CA LYS A 340 -21.39 -8.72 18.90
C LYS A 340 -22.23 -8.50 17.63
N SER A 341 -22.76 -7.28 17.51
CA SER A 341 -23.41 -6.79 16.30
C SER A 341 -22.42 -5.98 15.47
N TYR A 342 -22.53 -6.06 14.15
CA TYR A 342 -21.65 -5.36 13.22
C TYR A 342 -22.46 -4.60 12.16
N MET A 343 -21.93 -3.46 11.71
CA MET A 343 -22.42 -2.70 10.56
C MET A 343 -21.33 -2.68 9.49
N ILE A 344 -21.75 -2.70 8.23
CA ILE A 344 -20.86 -2.78 7.08
C ILE A 344 -21.20 -1.69 6.07
N GLY A 345 -20.17 -1.08 5.48
CA GLY A 345 -20.31 -0.04 4.46
C GLY A 345 -19.09 -0.02 3.54
N VAL A 346 -19.22 0.60 2.36
CA VAL A 346 -18.05 0.94 1.53
C VAL A 346 -17.59 2.35 1.86
N TYR A 347 -16.28 2.58 1.90
CA TYR A 347 -15.62 3.89 1.95
C TYR A 347 -14.94 4.21 0.62
N SER A 348 -15.10 5.46 0.15
CA SER A 348 -14.46 6.03 -1.03
C SER A 348 -13.69 7.30 -0.65
N GLY A 349 -12.38 7.38 -0.89
CA GLY A 349 -11.64 8.61 -0.63
C GLY A 349 -10.12 8.53 -0.85
N PHE A 350 -9.51 9.67 -1.21
CA PHE A 350 -8.06 9.83 -1.24
C PHE A 350 -7.57 10.05 0.19
N PHE A 351 -7.08 8.99 0.83
CA PHE A 351 -6.84 8.90 2.29
C PHE A 351 -8.13 8.93 3.14
N PRO A 352 -8.13 8.37 4.35
CA PRO A 352 -7.03 7.61 4.99
C PRO A 352 -6.80 6.22 4.38
N ASN A 353 -5.57 5.67 4.46
CA ASN A 353 -5.48 4.21 4.59
C ASN A 353 -6.25 3.78 5.85
N PRO A 354 -6.88 2.58 5.88
CA PRO A 354 -7.67 2.11 7.02
C PRO A 354 -6.90 2.02 8.35
N ASP A 355 -5.57 2.10 8.33
CA ASP A 355 -4.69 2.11 9.51
C ASP A 355 -3.92 3.43 9.75
N GLU A 356 -3.88 4.38 8.80
CA GLU A 356 -3.20 5.69 8.98
C GLU A 356 -3.99 6.61 9.93
N GLU A 357 -5.29 6.75 9.67
CA GLU A 357 -6.21 7.46 10.54
C GLU A 357 -7.36 6.53 10.90
N LYS A 358 -7.75 6.56 12.18
CA LYS A 358 -8.91 5.81 12.66
C LYS A 358 -10.17 6.43 12.10
N VAL A 359 -10.58 6.05 10.89
CA VAL A 359 -11.90 6.37 10.32
C VAL A 359 -12.93 5.95 11.38
N PRO A 360 -13.59 6.90 12.07
CA PRO A 360 -14.56 6.54 13.07
C PRO A 360 -15.85 6.21 12.34
N GLY A 361 -16.48 5.08 12.65
CA GLY A 361 -17.66 4.60 11.92
C GLY A 361 -18.80 5.62 11.81
N SER A 362 -18.84 6.64 12.67
CA SER A 362 -19.71 7.82 12.55
C SER A 362 -19.58 8.63 11.24
N LEU A 363 -18.51 8.46 10.45
CA LEU A 363 -18.36 9.09 9.13
C LEU A 363 -19.01 8.25 8.01
N LEU A 364 -19.24 6.96 8.22
CA LEU A 364 -19.95 6.10 7.27
C LEU A 364 -21.46 6.22 7.51
N THR A 365 -22.11 7.13 6.78
CA THR A 365 -23.56 7.29 6.83
C THR A 365 -24.31 6.25 6.00
N ASP A 366 -23.67 5.72 4.96
CA ASP A 366 -24.25 4.80 3.99
C ASP A 366 -23.87 3.35 4.35
N VAL A 367 -24.60 2.74 5.29
CA VAL A 367 -24.28 1.39 5.84
C VAL A 367 -25.48 0.45 5.85
N ALA A 368 -25.19 -0.85 5.86
CA ALA A 368 -26.14 -1.93 6.07
C ALA A 368 -25.78 -2.75 7.33
N PRO A 369 -26.76 -3.40 7.99
CA PRO A 369 -26.48 -4.36 9.04
C PRO A 369 -25.77 -5.60 8.49
N PHE A 370 -24.78 -6.09 9.24
CA PHE A 370 -24.10 -7.34 8.94
C PHE A 370 -24.84 -8.55 9.51
N ILE A 371 -24.51 -9.75 9.04
CA ILE A 371 -25.12 -11.01 9.51
C ILE A 371 -24.73 -11.33 10.97
N PRO A 372 -25.63 -11.97 11.76
CA PRO A 372 -25.35 -12.30 13.15
C PRO A 372 -24.13 -13.23 13.31
N VAL A 373 -23.26 -12.91 14.27
CA VAL A 373 -22.11 -13.74 14.66
C VAL A 373 -22.48 -14.52 15.92
N ARG A 374 -22.60 -15.84 15.81
CA ARG A 374 -23.01 -16.72 16.92
C ARG A 374 -21.81 -17.32 17.64
N SER A 375 -22.05 -17.80 18.86
CA SER A 375 -21.11 -18.71 19.52
C SER A 375 -21.16 -20.08 18.82
N PRO A 376 -20.02 -20.77 18.62
CA PRO A 376 -20.05 -22.17 18.25
C PRO A 376 -20.88 -22.98 19.27
N ASN A 377 -21.68 -23.93 18.78
CA ASN A 377 -22.43 -24.83 19.65
C ASN A 377 -21.47 -25.61 20.55
N SER A 378 -21.73 -25.68 21.85
CA SER A 378 -20.88 -26.42 22.81
C SER A 378 -20.79 -27.92 22.52
N ASN A 379 -21.79 -28.50 21.85
CA ASN A 379 -21.76 -29.89 21.39
C ASN A 379 -20.93 -30.06 20.10
N THR A 380 -20.43 -28.96 19.53
CA THR A 380 -19.44 -28.89 18.45
C THR A 380 -18.20 -28.14 18.96
N GLU A 381 -17.81 -28.43 20.21
CA GLU A 381 -16.52 -28.03 20.79
C GLU A 381 -15.39 -28.41 19.83
N VAL A 382 -14.77 -27.43 19.17
CA VAL A 382 -13.63 -27.69 18.28
C VAL A 382 -12.34 -27.81 19.10
N LYS A 383 -12.34 -28.74 20.07
CA LYS A 383 -11.18 -29.11 20.90
C LYS A 383 -10.00 -29.63 20.08
N ASP A 384 -10.27 -30.06 18.85
CA ASP A 384 -9.29 -30.57 17.88
C ASP A 384 -8.82 -29.50 16.86
N ALA A 385 -9.21 -28.23 17.03
CA ALA A 385 -8.67 -27.15 16.19
C ALA A 385 -7.19 -26.92 16.51
N ALA A 386 -6.34 -26.91 15.46
CA ALA A 386 -4.94 -26.55 15.62
C ALA A 386 -4.81 -25.11 16.18
N PRO A 387 -3.82 -24.84 17.05
CA PRO A 387 -3.49 -23.49 17.47
C PRO A 387 -3.15 -22.61 16.27
N VAL A 388 -3.74 -21.41 16.20
CA VAL A 388 -3.52 -20.46 15.11
C VAL A 388 -2.88 -19.20 15.65
N LEU A 389 -1.77 -18.79 15.04
CA LEU A 389 -1.17 -17.47 15.20
C LEU A 389 -1.49 -16.62 13.96
N ARG A 390 -1.85 -15.35 14.20
CA ARG A 390 -1.95 -14.29 13.21
C ARG A 390 -1.19 -13.08 13.71
N VAL A 391 -0.61 -12.35 12.76
CA VAL A 391 0.04 -11.06 12.98
C VAL A 391 -0.53 -10.12 11.93
N GLU A 392 -1.10 -8.99 12.35
CA GLU A 392 -1.67 -8.02 11.41
C GLU A 392 -0.51 -7.41 10.58
N PRO A 393 -0.62 -7.36 9.23
CA PRO A 393 0.39 -6.69 8.42
C PRO A 393 0.52 -5.21 8.79
N GLN A 394 1.75 -4.76 9.05
CA GLN A 394 2.04 -3.34 9.25
C GLN A 394 1.98 -2.64 7.88
N GLN A 395 0.83 -2.08 7.52
CA GLN A 395 0.74 -1.23 6.34
C GLN A 395 1.58 0.03 6.55
N ARG A 396 2.34 0.41 5.51
CA ARG A 396 3.04 1.69 5.39
C ARG A 396 2.70 2.33 4.06
N ASP A 397 2.58 3.64 4.08
CA ASP A 397 2.20 4.52 2.97
C ASP A 397 3.11 4.39 1.73
N GLN A 398 4.30 3.80 1.88
CA GLN A 398 5.26 3.51 0.80
C GLN A 398 5.34 2.03 0.40
N TYR A 399 4.83 1.10 1.21
CA TYR A 399 4.90 -0.35 0.99
C TYR A 399 3.64 -1.05 1.50
N TYR A 400 2.67 -1.26 0.60
CA TYR A 400 1.54 -2.15 0.88
C TYR A 400 2.01 -3.60 0.89
N SER A 401 1.60 -4.40 1.88
CA SER A 401 1.92 -5.83 1.91
C SER A 401 0.86 -6.64 2.64
N ASP A 402 0.48 -7.78 2.06
CA ASP A 402 -0.42 -8.76 2.68
C ASP A 402 0.30 -9.63 3.72
N SER A 403 1.65 -9.55 3.79
CA SER A 403 2.47 -10.25 4.77
C SER A 403 2.93 -9.31 5.89
N PRO A 404 2.97 -9.74 7.15
CA PRO A 404 3.53 -8.95 8.25
C PRO A 404 5.06 -8.82 8.12
N GLN A 405 5.60 -7.66 8.52
CA GLN A 405 6.98 -7.27 8.24
C GLN A 405 7.69 -6.72 9.49
N VAL A 406 9.03 -6.75 9.48
CA VAL A 406 9.92 -6.08 10.43
C VAL A 406 11.14 -5.50 9.73
N SER A 407 11.73 -4.43 10.27
CA SER A 407 12.99 -3.84 9.80
C SER A 407 13.93 -3.47 10.96
N PRO A 408 15.25 -3.72 10.83
CA PRO A 408 16.25 -3.16 11.74
C PRO A 408 16.40 -1.63 11.61
N TYR A 409 15.96 -1.03 10.50
CA TYR A 409 16.00 0.42 10.28
C TYR A 409 14.85 1.18 10.98
N TRP A 410 13.81 0.47 11.44
CA TRP A 410 12.71 1.05 12.21
C TRP A 410 13.08 1.08 13.69
N GLU A 411 13.06 2.26 14.32
CA GLU A 411 13.40 2.42 15.74
C GLU A 411 12.59 1.46 16.64
N LYS A 412 11.31 1.31 16.32
CA LYS A 412 10.38 0.39 16.97
C LYS A 412 9.46 -0.27 15.94
N ASN A 413 9.57 -1.58 15.82
CA ASN A 413 8.62 -2.43 15.12
C ASN A 413 7.41 -2.68 16.04
N THR A 414 6.19 -2.58 15.53
CA THR A 414 4.96 -2.72 16.34
C THR A 414 4.03 -3.76 15.70
N LEU A 415 4.01 -4.97 16.26
CA LEU A 415 3.24 -6.10 15.75
C LEU A 415 1.95 -6.26 16.56
N GLN A 416 0.78 -6.16 15.92
CA GLN A 416 -0.46 -6.62 16.54
C GLN A 416 -0.56 -8.13 16.31
N VAL A 417 -0.69 -8.91 17.40
CA VAL A 417 -0.65 -10.37 17.35
C VAL A 417 -1.88 -10.97 18.03
N ARG A 418 -2.47 -11.97 17.38
CA ARG A 418 -3.65 -12.69 17.85
C ARG A 418 -3.36 -14.18 17.80
N ALA A 419 -3.50 -14.87 18.93
CA ALA A 419 -3.36 -16.32 19.02
C ALA A 419 -4.64 -16.94 19.55
N VAL A 420 -5.16 -17.94 18.84
CA VAL A 420 -6.43 -18.62 19.14
C VAL A 420 -6.26 -20.13 19.15
N ASN A 421 -7.22 -20.83 19.78
CA ASN A 421 -7.20 -22.28 20.00
C ASN A 421 -5.95 -22.73 20.81
N LEU A 422 -5.47 -21.90 21.74
CA LEU A 422 -4.41 -22.29 22.68
C LEU A 422 -4.96 -23.29 23.71
N PRO A 423 -4.41 -24.51 23.83
CA PRO A 423 -4.87 -25.50 24.81
C PRO A 423 -4.68 -25.01 26.25
N ASN A 424 -5.65 -25.29 27.14
CA ASN A 424 -5.50 -24.98 28.56
C ASN A 424 -4.32 -25.74 29.18
N LEU A 425 -3.49 -25.00 29.93
CA LEU A 425 -2.30 -25.55 30.61
C LEU A 425 -2.59 -25.82 32.08
N THR A 426 -2.29 -27.04 32.54
CA THR A 426 -2.27 -27.39 33.97
C THR A 426 -0.98 -26.98 34.67
N GLU A 427 0.12 -26.91 33.92
CA GLU A 427 1.44 -26.47 34.37
C GLU A 427 2.12 -25.66 33.25
N GLY A 428 2.94 -24.68 33.63
CA GLY A 428 3.64 -23.80 32.70
C GLY A 428 2.84 -22.59 32.22
N HIS A 429 3.36 -21.91 31.19
CA HIS A 429 2.74 -20.75 30.57
C HIS A 429 3.00 -20.74 29.05
N TYR A 430 2.27 -19.88 28.32
CA TYR A 430 2.60 -19.54 26.93
C TYR A 430 3.32 -18.20 26.86
N ARG A 431 4.16 -18.01 25.85
CA ARG A 431 4.79 -16.73 25.53
C ARG A 431 4.97 -16.53 24.03
N PHE A 432 4.97 -15.28 23.60
CA PHE A 432 5.40 -14.90 22.26
C PHE A 432 6.93 -14.83 22.23
N SER A 433 7.54 -15.37 21.18
CA SER A 433 8.98 -15.29 20.94
C SER A 433 9.24 -14.93 19.48
N LEU A 434 9.95 -13.83 19.23
CA LEU A 434 10.37 -13.44 17.89
C LEU A 434 11.80 -13.93 17.64
N GLN A 435 11.98 -14.75 16.61
CA GLN A 435 13.22 -15.49 16.36
C GLN A 435 13.72 -15.27 14.93
N ALA A 436 15.03 -15.12 14.77
CA ALA A 436 15.66 -14.92 13.46
C ALA A 436 15.78 -16.26 12.71
N THR A 437 15.55 -16.22 11.39
CA THR A 437 15.76 -17.37 10.49
C THR A 437 16.97 -17.17 9.58
N ASP A 438 17.54 -18.29 9.13
CA ASP A 438 18.47 -18.28 8.00
C ASP A 438 17.77 -17.95 6.66
N ALA A 439 18.53 -17.90 5.57
CA ALA A 439 18.02 -17.66 4.22
C ALA A 439 17.21 -18.85 3.63
N SER A 440 17.01 -19.93 4.39
CA SER A 440 16.15 -21.07 4.06
C SER A 440 14.94 -21.17 5.01
N GLY A 441 14.73 -20.18 5.88
CA GLY A 441 13.59 -20.12 6.80
C GLY A 441 13.74 -20.97 8.08
N ASN A 442 14.92 -21.54 8.36
CA ASN A 442 15.17 -22.31 9.59
C ASN A 442 15.50 -21.39 10.76
N LEU A 443 15.00 -21.70 11.96
CA LEU A 443 15.30 -20.94 13.18
C LEU A 443 16.80 -21.02 13.53
N THR A 444 17.43 -19.86 13.71
CA THR A 444 18.86 -19.76 14.10
C THR A 444 19.10 -19.92 15.61
N GLY A 445 18.02 -19.88 16.41
CA GLY A 445 18.09 -19.79 17.87
C GLY A 445 18.38 -18.40 18.42
N GLN A 446 18.70 -17.41 17.58
CA GLN A 446 18.77 -16.00 18.00
C GLN A 446 17.36 -15.43 18.14
N LYS A 447 17.10 -14.78 19.28
CA LYS A 447 15.79 -14.21 19.63
C LYS A 447 15.88 -12.69 19.80
N ALA A 448 14.90 -11.98 19.23
CA ALA A 448 14.80 -10.52 19.27
C ALA A 448 13.76 -10.02 20.30
N LEU A 449 12.78 -10.87 20.67
CA LEU A 449 11.82 -10.62 21.75
C LEU A 449 11.40 -11.94 22.39
N GLU A 450 11.16 -11.91 23.70
CA GLU A 450 10.36 -12.89 24.44
C GLU A 450 9.36 -12.10 25.31
N GLN A 451 8.08 -12.45 25.28
CA GLN A 451 7.02 -11.76 26.05
C GLN A 451 5.93 -12.74 26.47
N ASP A 452 5.74 -12.90 27.78
CA ASP A 452 4.82 -13.89 28.35
C ASP A 452 3.35 -13.50 28.17
N ILE A 453 2.50 -14.52 27.99
CA ILE A 453 1.05 -14.37 27.82
C ILE A 453 0.39 -14.54 29.19
N ALA A 454 -0.39 -13.54 29.59
CA ALA A 454 -1.06 -13.52 30.89
C ALA A 454 -2.09 -14.67 31.01
N ALA A 455 -2.08 -15.34 32.16
CA ALA A 455 -2.79 -16.61 32.35
C ALA A 455 -4.33 -16.49 32.30
N ASP A 456 -4.88 -15.32 32.59
CA ASP A 456 -6.29 -14.97 32.41
C ASP A 456 -6.72 -15.04 30.93
N ARG A 457 -5.82 -14.64 30.01
CA ARG A 457 -6.07 -14.69 28.55
C ARG A 457 -5.87 -16.08 27.94
N ILE A 458 -5.29 -17.03 28.67
CA ILE A 458 -5.14 -18.42 28.20
C ILE A 458 -6.46 -19.18 28.39
N GLN A 459 -7.21 -18.89 29.47
CA GLN A 459 -8.44 -19.62 29.84
C GLN A 459 -9.60 -19.48 28.85
N SER A 460 -9.63 -18.39 28.07
CA SER A 460 -10.58 -18.15 26.98
C SER A 460 -10.23 -18.87 25.68
N GLY A 461 -9.02 -19.44 25.55
CA GLY A 461 -8.46 -19.91 24.29
C GLY A 461 -8.12 -18.79 23.28
N TYR A 462 -8.24 -17.51 23.68
CA TYR A 462 -8.03 -16.32 22.86
C TYR A 462 -7.12 -15.33 23.58
N THR A 463 -6.00 -14.96 22.94
CA THR A 463 -5.15 -13.87 23.41
C THR A 463 -4.75 -12.93 22.28
N GLU A 464 -4.67 -11.65 22.62
CA GLU A 464 -4.32 -10.55 21.72
C GLU A 464 -3.34 -9.62 22.43
N ALA A 465 -2.32 -9.15 21.72
CA ALA A 465 -1.26 -8.31 22.27
C ALA A 465 -0.63 -7.40 21.19
N THR A 466 -0.15 -6.24 21.61
CA THR A 466 0.78 -5.41 20.82
C THR A 466 2.21 -5.72 21.26
N LEU A 467 3.01 -6.35 20.40
CA LEU A 467 4.43 -6.58 20.65
C LEU A 467 5.25 -5.39 20.15
N ALA A 468 6.26 -5.01 20.92
CA ALA A 468 7.18 -3.91 20.60
C ALA A 468 8.61 -4.45 20.49
N VAL A 469 9.23 -4.31 19.32
CA VAL A 469 10.60 -4.82 19.06
C VAL A 469 11.50 -3.68 18.58
N PRO A 470 12.57 -3.33 19.33
CA PRO A 470 13.55 -2.35 18.88
C PRO A 470 14.24 -2.81 17.58
N GLY A 471 14.47 -1.90 16.63
CA GLY A 471 15.19 -2.23 15.39
C GLY A 471 16.60 -2.78 15.64
N GLU A 472 17.28 -2.29 16.67
CA GLU A 472 18.60 -2.76 17.10
C GLU A 472 18.64 -4.23 17.60
N ALA A 473 17.49 -4.84 17.89
CA ALA A 473 17.39 -6.26 18.23
C ALA A 473 17.30 -7.18 16.98
N LEU A 474 17.23 -6.59 15.79
CA LEU A 474 17.04 -7.30 14.52
C LEU A 474 18.32 -7.36 13.67
N ASN A 475 18.43 -8.42 12.88
CA ASN A 475 19.51 -8.64 11.92
C ASN A 475 19.16 -8.02 10.56
N TYR A 476 20.21 -7.70 9.78
CA TYR A 476 20.09 -7.17 8.41
C TYR A 476 20.02 -8.27 7.33
N GLN A 477 19.97 -9.54 7.73
CA GLN A 477 20.00 -10.71 6.82
C GLN A 477 19.13 -11.85 7.37
N GLY A 478 18.65 -12.69 6.46
CA GLY A 478 17.77 -13.81 6.78
C GLY A 478 16.30 -13.39 6.79
N GLY A 479 15.54 -13.92 7.75
CA GLY A 479 14.13 -13.59 7.95
C GLY A 479 13.76 -13.67 9.43
N TYR A 480 12.47 -13.61 9.74
CA TYR A 480 11.97 -13.70 11.11
C TYR A 480 10.74 -14.59 11.21
N LYS A 481 10.59 -15.28 12.34
CA LYS A 481 9.37 -16.01 12.72
C LYS A 481 8.91 -15.55 14.09
N LEU A 482 7.64 -15.14 14.18
CA LEU A 482 6.97 -15.06 15.47
C LEU A 482 6.49 -16.47 15.85
N VAL A 483 6.75 -16.88 17.07
CA VAL A 483 6.46 -18.21 17.59
C VAL A 483 5.65 -18.08 18.89
N VAL A 484 4.60 -18.87 19.05
CA VAL A 484 4.03 -19.14 20.38
C VAL A 484 4.79 -20.32 20.97
N GLU A 485 5.49 -20.07 22.08
CA GLU A 485 6.20 -21.08 22.85
C GLU A 485 5.39 -21.48 24.08
N LYS A 486 5.31 -22.78 24.34
CA LYS A 486 4.90 -23.36 25.62
C LYS A 486 6.14 -23.55 26.48
N VAL A 487 6.14 -22.98 27.69
CA VAL A 487 7.24 -23.10 28.66
C VAL A 487 6.74 -23.93 29.84
N LEU A 488 7.36 -25.09 30.05
CA LEU A 488 7.10 -26.00 31.17
C LEU A 488 8.22 -25.89 32.22
N PRO A 489 7.89 -25.78 33.51
CA PRO A 489 8.88 -25.57 34.57
C PRO A 489 9.81 -26.79 34.75
N GLY A 490 11.12 -26.54 34.89
CA GLY A 490 12.13 -27.57 35.09
C GLY A 490 12.02 -28.25 36.46
N GLN A 491 11.65 -29.54 36.48
CA GLN A 491 11.58 -30.30 37.73
C GLN A 491 12.98 -30.53 38.34
N GLY A 492 13.07 -30.49 39.67
CA GLY A 492 14.29 -30.85 40.42
C GLY A 492 15.50 -29.92 40.22
N GLY A 493 15.31 -28.72 39.65
CA GLY A 493 16.41 -27.81 39.31
C GLY A 493 17.01 -28.02 37.92
N ALA A 494 16.34 -28.80 37.06
CA ALA A 494 16.56 -28.75 35.62
C ALA A 494 16.17 -27.37 35.05
N ALA A 495 16.61 -27.07 33.82
CA ALA A 495 16.13 -25.91 33.07
C ALA A 495 14.72 -26.16 32.52
N ASP A 496 13.98 -25.08 32.27
CA ASP A 496 12.61 -25.14 31.72
C ASP A 496 12.58 -25.75 30.31
N SER A 497 11.55 -26.53 30.01
CA SER A 497 11.34 -27.14 28.70
C SER A 497 10.49 -26.23 27.82
N VAL A 498 11.05 -25.81 26.70
CA VAL A 498 10.39 -24.92 25.73
C VAL A 498 9.95 -25.74 24.50
N GLN A 499 8.68 -25.61 24.12
CA GLN A 499 8.08 -26.30 22.97
C GLN A 499 7.39 -25.29 22.04
N GLN A 500 7.66 -25.37 20.74
CA GLN A 500 6.95 -24.57 19.73
C GLN A 500 5.53 -25.09 19.55
N VAL A 501 4.55 -24.19 19.56
CA VAL A 501 3.11 -24.50 19.45
C VAL A 501 2.60 -24.17 18.04
N VAL A 502 2.89 -22.96 17.57
CA VAL A 502 2.52 -22.42 16.26
C VAL A 502 3.46 -21.26 15.93
N SER A 503 3.66 -20.96 14.65
CA SER A 503 4.49 -19.84 14.18
C SER A 503 3.93 -19.16 12.94
N THR A 504 4.33 -17.91 12.73
CA THR A 504 4.03 -17.09 11.56
C THR A 504 5.32 -16.44 11.06
N ASP A 505 5.61 -16.59 9.77
CA ASP A 505 6.72 -15.92 9.09
C ASP A 505 6.49 -14.40 8.99
N LEU A 506 7.55 -13.62 9.21
CA LEU A 506 7.57 -12.16 9.04
C LEU A 506 8.61 -11.80 7.98
N GLY A 507 8.24 -10.94 7.02
CA GLY A 507 9.15 -10.40 6.01
C GLY A 507 10.19 -9.45 6.62
N LEU A 508 11.45 -9.54 6.16
CA LEU A 508 12.53 -8.66 6.59
C LEU A 508 12.73 -7.51 5.58
N VAL A 509 12.49 -6.27 6.02
CA VAL A 509 12.60 -5.07 5.17
C VAL A 509 13.98 -4.44 5.35
N VAL A 510 14.88 -4.69 4.41
CA VAL A 510 16.23 -4.11 4.36
C VAL A 510 16.43 -3.55 2.95
N ASN A 511 16.19 -2.24 2.79
CA ASN A 511 16.30 -1.55 1.50
C ASN A 511 16.90 -0.14 1.67
N ALA A 512 17.29 0.49 0.55
CA ALA A 512 17.94 1.80 0.57
C ALA A 512 17.04 2.97 1.00
N PHE A 513 15.72 2.82 0.85
CA PHE A 513 14.79 3.84 1.31
C PHE A 513 14.76 3.90 2.84
N GLU A 514 14.56 2.76 3.50
CA GLU A 514 14.54 2.65 4.96
C GLU A 514 15.90 2.96 5.59
N GLU A 515 17.01 2.61 4.92
CA GLU A 515 18.35 3.07 5.31
C GLU A 515 18.46 4.61 5.25
N GLY A 516 17.95 5.23 4.19
CA GLY A 516 17.91 6.69 4.04
C GLY A 516 17.05 7.39 5.09
N GLU A 517 15.90 6.81 5.45
CA GLU A 517 15.05 7.34 6.52
C GLU A 517 15.68 7.16 7.91
N ALA A 518 16.35 6.02 8.17
CA ALA A 518 17.14 5.83 9.38
C ALA A 518 18.31 6.84 9.46
N ALA A 519 18.97 7.10 8.33
CA ALA A 519 20.03 8.09 8.23
C ALA A 519 19.55 9.52 8.49
N LYS A 520 18.37 9.91 7.98
CA LYS A 520 17.73 11.21 8.31
C LYS A 520 17.44 11.33 9.80
N ARG A 521 16.80 10.32 10.41
CA ARG A 521 16.50 10.27 11.86
C ARG A 521 17.79 10.41 12.68
N TRP A 522 18.83 9.66 12.33
CA TRP A 522 20.14 9.75 12.98
C TRP A 522 20.79 11.14 12.81
N TYR A 523 20.83 11.69 11.59
CA TYR A 523 21.43 13.00 11.30
C TYR A 523 20.76 14.13 12.09
N LYS A 524 19.43 14.05 12.23
CA LYS A 524 18.65 14.94 13.09
C LYS A 524 18.92 14.73 14.58
N ALA A 525 19.04 13.48 15.05
CA ALA A 525 19.42 13.18 16.43
C ALA A 525 20.84 13.68 16.79
N GLN A 526 21.77 13.74 15.81
CA GLN A 526 23.09 14.36 15.95
C GLN A 526 23.06 15.91 15.88
N GLN A 527 21.90 16.53 15.66
CA GLN A 527 21.70 17.98 15.55
C GLN A 527 22.58 18.68 14.50
N LEU A 528 22.95 17.95 13.43
CA LEU A 528 23.89 18.42 12.41
C LEU A 528 23.30 19.56 11.55
N PRO A 529 24.13 20.35 10.84
CA PRO A 529 23.66 21.49 10.04
C PRO A 529 22.52 21.14 9.08
N LYS A 530 21.47 21.98 9.06
CA LYS A 530 20.24 21.76 8.27
C LYS A 530 19.45 20.48 8.60
N SER A 531 19.65 19.87 9.77
CA SER A 531 18.88 18.70 10.26
C SER A 531 17.35 18.84 10.26
N GLU A 532 16.84 20.07 10.39
CA GLU A 532 15.40 20.39 10.32
C GLU A 532 14.91 20.74 8.89
N SER A 533 15.80 20.76 7.88
CA SER A 533 15.40 21.07 6.51
C SER A 533 14.98 19.80 5.75
N TYR A 534 13.68 19.68 5.51
CA TYR A 534 13.07 18.66 4.67
C TYR A 534 13.08 19.04 3.17
N SER A 535 13.75 20.14 2.80
CA SER A 535 13.77 20.67 1.43
C SER A 535 14.83 20.00 0.55
N SER A 536 14.77 20.23 -0.77
CA SER A 536 15.81 19.86 -1.73
C SER A 536 17.04 20.78 -1.71
N GLU A 537 17.32 21.41 -0.56
CA GLU A 537 18.50 22.24 -0.37
C GLU A 537 19.80 21.47 -0.55
N ASN A 538 20.77 22.21 -1.09
CA ASN A 538 22.09 21.69 -1.33
C ASN A 538 22.98 22.03 -0.13
N ILE A 539 23.83 21.07 0.24
CA ILE A 539 24.84 21.24 1.28
C ILE A 539 25.97 22.14 0.75
N THR A 540 26.35 23.12 1.57
CA THR A 540 27.48 24.01 1.33
C THR A 540 28.77 23.45 1.94
N ARG A 541 29.92 24.01 1.54
CA ARG A 541 31.22 23.63 2.12
C ARG A 541 31.29 23.94 3.61
N ARG A 542 30.62 24.99 4.07
CA ARG A 542 30.35 25.31 5.48
C ARG A 542 29.59 24.17 6.17
N ASP A 543 28.38 23.84 5.70
CA ASP A 543 27.52 22.78 6.28
C ASP A 543 28.28 21.46 6.50
N LEU A 544 28.96 20.97 5.45
CA LEU A 544 29.74 19.72 5.50
C LEU A 544 30.92 19.79 6.49
N THR A 545 31.59 20.94 6.57
CA THR A 545 32.75 21.13 7.44
C THR A 545 32.34 21.17 8.92
N VAL A 546 31.24 21.87 9.21
CA VAL A 546 30.66 21.93 10.56
C VAL A 546 30.13 20.55 10.98
N ALA A 547 29.46 19.82 10.09
CA ALA A 547 28.99 18.46 10.37
C ALA A 547 30.15 17.52 10.78
N LEU A 548 31.29 17.57 10.07
CA LEU A 548 32.46 16.76 10.38
C LEU A 548 33.18 17.21 11.67
N TYR A 549 33.15 18.51 12.00
CA TYR A 549 33.67 19.03 13.27
C TYR A 549 32.81 18.59 14.47
N MET A 550 31.49 18.62 14.32
CA MET A 550 30.55 18.12 15.34
C MET A 550 30.71 16.60 15.56
N LEU A 551 30.83 15.81 14.49
CA LEU A 551 31.10 14.37 14.57
C LEU A 551 32.49 14.04 15.18
N ALA A 552 33.45 14.98 15.14
CA ALA A 552 34.71 14.88 15.87
C ALA A 552 34.59 15.20 17.38
N GLY A 553 33.39 15.52 17.87
CA GLY A 553 33.14 15.97 19.25
C GLY A 553 33.45 17.45 19.50
N SER A 554 33.44 18.29 18.45
CA SER A 554 33.75 19.72 18.50
C SER A 554 35.06 20.04 19.26
N PRO A 555 36.20 19.43 18.86
CA PRO A 555 37.45 19.50 19.62
C PRO A 555 38.02 20.92 19.66
N LYS A 556 38.49 21.35 20.85
CA LYS A 556 39.03 22.71 21.04
C LYS A 556 40.16 23.01 20.03
N VAL A 557 40.02 24.13 19.34
CA VAL A 557 40.91 24.61 18.28
C VAL A 557 41.76 25.77 18.79
N GLU A 558 43.03 25.83 18.40
CA GLU A 558 43.83 27.05 18.50
C GLU A 558 43.51 27.94 17.29
N LEU A 559 42.76 29.02 17.54
CA LEU A 559 42.27 29.94 16.51
C LEU A 559 43.33 31.04 16.27
N PRO A 560 43.81 31.24 15.04
CA PRO A 560 44.71 32.35 14.74
C PRO A 560 43.93 33.68 14.68
N GLU A 561 44.56 34.76 15.11
CA GLU A 561 43.97 36.12 15.11
C GLU A 561 43.68 36.62 13.68
N ALA A 562 44.53 36.26 12.72
CA ALA A 562 44.30 36.46 11.30
C ALA A 562 43.80 35.15 10.66
N SER A 563 42.71 35.23 9.90
CA SER A 563 42.14 34.07 9.24
C SER A 563 43.09 33.47 8.19
N PRO A 564 43.20 32.13 8.11
CA PRO A 564 43.97 31.47 7.05
C PRO A 564 43.24 31.46 5.70
N TYR A 565 42.02 32.02 5.62
CA TYR A 565 41.16 32.12 4.44
C TYR A 565 40.62 33.56 4.32
N PRO A 566 40.93 34.34 3.26
CA PRO A 566 40.56 35.76 3.17
C PRO A 566 39.04 36.04 3.20
N ASP A 567 38.25 35.07 2.77
CA ASP A 567 36.78 35.10 2.69
C ASP A 567 36.07 34.66 3.98
N VAL A 568 36.79 34.22 5.01
CA VAL A 568 36.23 33.82 6.31
C VAL A 568 36.79 34.72 7.40
N GLN A 569 35.92 35.43 8.13
CA GLN A 569 36.34 36.32 9.22
C GLN A 569 36.53 35.56 10.54
N PRO A 570 37.45 35.97 11.44
CA PRO A 570 37.60 35.34 12.75
C PRO A 570 36.37 35.44 13.66
N SER A 571 35.40 36.30 13.33
CA SER A 571 34.10 36.45 14.00
C SER A 571 32.98 35.58 13.40
N ASP A 572 33.28 34.75 12.40
CA ASP A 572 32.33 33.79 11.82
C ASP A 572 32.01 32.68 12.85
N PRO A 573 30.73 32.32 13.08
CA PRO A 573 30.36 31.32 14.08
C PRO A 573 30.98 29.93 13.82
N ASP A 574 31.25 29.60 12.56
CA ASP A 574 31.84 28.32 12.15
C ASP A 574 33.37 28.38 12.01
N TYR A 575 34.00 29.52 12.32
CA TYR A 575 35.45 29.74 12.17
C TYR A 575 36.28 28.62 12.80
N ALA A 576 35.86 28.11 13.97
CA ALA A 576 36.52 26.99 14.62
C ALA A 576 36.49 25.69 13.79
N ALA A 577 35.34 25.33 13.21
CA ALA A 577 35.23 24.15 12.33
C ALA A 577 36.09 24.30 11.07
N ILE A 578 36.10 25.50 10.48
CA ILE A 578 36.86 25.83 9.27
C ILE A 578 38.39 25.78 9.52
N VAL A 579 38.86 26.35 10.63
CA VAL A 579 40.27 26.30 11.04
C VAL A 579 40.68 24.87 11.41
N TRP A 580 39.87 24.14 12.17
CA TRP A 580 40.09 22.74 12.52
C TRP A 580 40.24 21.86 11.26
N ALA A 581 39.34 22.00 10.28
CA ALA A 581 39.39 21.20 9.06
C ALA A 581 40.65 21.47 8.22
N ARG A 582 41.26 22.66 8.34
CA ARG A 582 42.57 22.97 7.78
C ARG A 582 43.70 22.33 8.58
N GLN A 583 43.69 22.43 9.91
CA GLN A 583 44.69 21.81 10.79
C GLN A 583 44.71 20.29 10.64
N GLN A 584 43.54 19.64 10.52
CA GLN A 584 43.39 18.21 10.28
C GLN A 584 43.61 17.79 8.81
N SER A 585 44.02 18.70 7.91
CA SER A 585 44.27 18.43 6.48
C SER A 585 43.06 17.85 5.71
N ILE A 586 41.83 18.15 6.16
CA ILE A 586 40.59 17.76 5.48
C ILE A 586 40.38 18.62 4.23
N THR A 587 40.59 19.93 4.36
CA THR A 587 40.56 20.88 3.24
C THR A 587 41.54 22.04 3.45
N PHE A 588 42.12 22.53 2.35
CA PHE A 588 43.02 23.69 2.32
C PHE A 588 42.41 24.87 1.56
N GLY A 589 41.08 24.89 1.38
CA GLY A 589 40.39 25.85 0.54
C GLY A 589 40.50 25.52 -0.95
N TRP A 590 40.41 26.55 -1.79
CA TRP A 590 40.56 26.51 -3.25
C TRP A 590 41.91 27.10 -3.68
N ALA A 591 42.22 27.03 -4.98
CA ALA A 591 43.52 27.46 -5.52
C ALA A 591 43.75 28.99 -5.50
N ASP A 592 42.71 29.77 -5.23
CA ASP A 592 42.75 31.22 -4.99
C ASP A 592 43.08 31.58 -3.53
N GLY A 593 43.18 30.59 -2.64
CA GLY A 593 43.44 30.77 -1.21
C GLY A 593 42.19 30.94 -0.34
N ASN A 594 40.99 30.99 -0.94
CA ASN A 594 39.72 31.16 -0.23
C ASN A 594 39.12 29.82 0.21
N PHE A 595 38.24 29.84 1.20
CA PHE A 595 37.51 28.65 1.68
C PHE A 595 36.29 28.32 0.82
N HIS A 596 35.61 29.34 0.28
CA HIS A 596 34.29 29.30 -0.38
C HIS A 596 33.22 28.64 0.50
N PRO A 597 32.83 29.25 1.64
CA PRO A 597 31.93 28.62 2.62
C PRO A 597 30.58 28.20 2.02
N ASP A 598 29.93 29.11 1.30
CA ASP A 598 28.54 28.94 0.87
C ASP A 598 28.43 28.27 -0.51
N ALA A 599 29.56 27.89 -1.11
CA ALA A 599 29.57 27.13 -2.36
C ALA A 599 29.06 25.70 -2.14
N LYS A 600 28.15 25.27 -3.02
CA LYS A 600 27.54 23.92 -3.00
C LYS A 600 28.60 22.84 -3.23
N VAL A 601 28.46 21.71 -2.53
CA VAL A 601 29.42 20.59 -2.59
C VAL A 601 28.96 19.55 -3.62
N TYR A 602 29.83 19.18 -4.57
CA TYR A 602 29.60 18.01 -5.44
C TYR A 602 29.83 16.69 -4.68
N ASN A 603 29.12 15.62 -5.04
CA ASN A 603 29.15 14.34 -4.31
C ASN A 603 30.59 13.76 -4.20
N SER A 604 31.39 13.86 -5.26
CA SER A 604 32.82 13.48 -5.25
C SER A 604 33.69 14.34 -4.31
N SER A 605 33.37 15.63 -4.17
CA SER A 605 34.02 16.52 -3.19
C SER A 605 33.61 16.18 -1.76
N ALA A 606 32.36 15.78 -1.53
CA ALA A 606 31.90 15.30 -0.22
C ALA A 606 32.67 14.03 0.19
N VAL A 607 32.77 13.03 -0.69
CA VAL A 607 33.59 11.83 -0.44
C VAL A 607 35.04 12.19 -0.12
N ALA A 608 35.64 13.14 -0.85
CA ALA A 608 37.01 13.58 -0.59
C ALA A 608 37.20 14.18 0.80
N PHE A 609 36.19 14.87 1.35
CA PHE A 609 36.18 15.33 2.73
C PHE A 609 36.03 14.14 3.71
N LEU A 610 35.09 13.22 3.47
CA LEU A 610 34.88 12.04 4.34
C LEU A 610 36.14 11.17 4.45
N TYR A 611 36.81 10.90 3.33
CA TYR A 611 38.07 10.14 3.29
C TYR A 611 39.17 10.80 4.15
N ARG A 612 39.32 12.13 4.04
CA ARG A 612 40.37 12.87 4.76
C ARG A 612 40.04 13.03 6.24
N TYR A 613 38.76 13.20 6.58
CA TYR A 613 38.26 13.12 7.95
C TYR A 613 38.58 11.76 8.58
N GLN A 614 38.20 10.67 7.94
CA GLN A 614 38.47 9.31 8.42
C GLN A 614 39.98 9.02 8.57
N ARG A 615 40.81 9.57 7.68
CA ARG A 615 42.27 9.54 7.80
C ARG A 615 42.80 10.37 8.98
N ALA A 616 42.23 11.55 9.24
CA ALA A 616 42.61 12.39 10.39
C ALA A 616 42.22 11.73 11.73
N GLN A 617 41.07 11.05 11.77
CA GLN A 617 40.63 10.21 12.89
C GLN A 617 41.42 8.89 13.03
N GLY A 618 42.42 8.63 12.20
CA GLY A 618 43.21 7.40 12.20
C GLY A 618 42.45 6.14 11.74
N LYS A 619 41.17 6.27 11.38
CA LYS A 619 40.30 5.17 10.89
C LYS A 619 40.75 4.65 9.51
N VAL A 620 41.46 5.46 8.72
CA VAL A 620 42.05 5.08 7.40
C VAL A 620 43.58 5.16 7.43
N PRO A 621 44.31 4.12 6.95
CA PRO A 621 45.77 4.13 6.91
C PRO A 621 46.37 5.31 6.13
N ALA A 622 47.49 5.85 6.61
CA ALA A 622 48.22 6.93 5.92
C ALA A 622 48.91 6.51 4.60
N ALA A 623 48.93 5.21 4.28
CA ALA A 623 49.36 4.72 2.98
C ALA A 623 48.41 5.21 1.88
N LYS A 624 48.95 5.60 0.72
CA LYS A 624 48.13 5.90 -0.46
C LYS A 624 47.27 4.65 -0.77
N PRO A 625 45.94 4.78 -0.94
CA PRO A 625 45.11 3.64 -1.32
C PRO A 625 45.67 3.09 -2.62
N ARG A 626 46.05 1.81 -2.59
CA ARG A 626 46.56 1.13 -3.78
C ARG A 626 45.40 1.10 -4.77
N PRO A 627 45.58 1.51 -6.04
CA PRO A 627 44.62 1.12 -7.05
C PRO A 627 44.63 -0.41 -7.06
N VAL A 628 43.52 -1.03 -6.64
CA VAL A 628 43.31 -2.45 -6.90
C VAL A 628 43.38 -2.58 -8.42
N SER A 629 44.32 -3.37 -8.94
CA SER A 629 44.64 -3.38 -10.35
C SER A 629 43.50 -4.03 -11.14
N SER A 630 42.49 -3.21 -11.49
CA SER A 630 41.21 -3.56 -12.11
C SER A 630 40.67 -4.92 -11.68
N ALA A 631 39.71 -4.94 -10.74
CA ALA A 631 38.94 -6.14 -10.39
C ALA A 631 38.67 -6.96 -11.66
N SER A 632 39.18 -8.20 -11.69
CA SER A 632 39.87 -8.70 -12.89
C SER A 632 39.06 -8.57 -14.18
N LYS A 633 39.72 -8.23 -15.30
CA LYS A 633 39.12 -8.25 -16.66
C LYS A 633 38.80 -9.68 -17.15
N LYS A 634 38.02 -10.41 -16.35
CA LYS A 634 37.23 -11.58 -16.72
C LYS A 634 35.78 -11.22 -17.03
N SER A 635 35.45 -9.93 -17.08
CA SER A 635 34.35 -9.46 -17.94
C SER A 635 34.81 -9.54 -19.41
N SER A 636 34.77 -10.77 -19.94
CA SER A 636 34.74 -11.07 -21.38
C SER A 636 33.30 -11.33 -21.83
N LEU A 637 32.34 -10.72 -21.13
CA LEU A 637 30.90 -10.80 -21.37
C LEU A 637 30.36 -9.37 -21.50
N PRO A 638 29.77 -8.97 -22.64
CA PRO A 638 28.99 -7.74 -22.69
C PRO A 638 27.75 -7.90 -21.81
N GLY A 639 27.59 -7.05 -20.79
CA GLY A 639 26.46 -7.12 -19.83
C GLY A 639 26.75 -7.86 -18.51
N GLY A 640 27.98 -7.81 -17.99
CA GLY A 640 28.25 -8.20 -16.61
C GLY A 640 27.66 -7.19 -15.61
N PHE A 641 26.55 -7.55 -14.96
CA PHE A 641 25.90 -6.76 -13.91
C PHE A 641 26.75 -6.72 -12.61
N SER A 642 26.46 -5.74 -11.75
CA SER A 642 27.09 -5.55 -10.44
C SER A 642 26.71 -6.62 -9.42
N GLU A 643 27.54 -6.80 -8.40
CA GLU A 643 27.14 -7.46 -7.15
C GLU A 643 26.12 -6.58 -6.42
N GLY A 644 24.91 -7.08 -6.18
CA GLY A 644 23.96 -6.54 -5.19
C GLY A 644 23.66 -5.04 -5.29
N GLY A 645 23.62 -4.47 -6.51
CA GLY A 645 23.37 -3.04 -6.69
C GLY A 645 24.52 -2.11 -6.28
N TRP A 646 25.76 -2.58 -6.07
CA TRP A 646 26.91 -1.70 -5.81
C TRP A 646 27.76 -1.48 -7.06
N ASN A 647 28.11 -0.23 -7.37
CA ASN A 647 29.02 0.05 -8.49
C ASN A 647 30.46 -0.32 -8.15
N THR A 648 31.06 -1.23 -8.91
CA THR A 648 32.43 -1.73 -8.69
C THR A 648 33.51 -1.04 -9.54
N VAL A 649 33.16 -0.13 -10.45
CA VAL A 649 34.12 0.47 -11.41
C VAL A 649 33.91 1.98 -11.63
N LEU A 650 34.81 2.80 -11.08
CA LEU A 650 34.89 4.21 -11.44
C LEU A 650 35.63 4.45 -12.76
N GLY A 651 34.99 5.21 -13.66
CA GLY A 651 35.56 5.72 -14.90
C GLY A 651 36.76 6.68 -14.70
N TRP A 652 37.42 7.06 -15.80
CA TRP A 652 38.66 7.85 -15.75
C TRP A 652 38.46 9.35 -15.49
N HIS A 653 37.25 9.88 -15.67
CA HIS A 653 36.94 11.32 -15.59
C HIS A 653 36.51 11.81 -14.20
N TYR A 654 36.37 10.94 -13.19
CA TYR A 654 35.88 11.33 -11.87
C TYR A 654 36.94 12.06 -11.03
N SER A 655 36.60 13.25 -10.55
CA SER A 655 37.32 13.96 -9.49
C SER A 655 37.46 13.09 -8.24
N PHE A 656 38.60 13.22 -7.55
CA PHE A 656 38.89 12.48 -6.30
C PHE A 656 38.73 10.95 -6.39
N ARG A 657 38.94 10.36 -7.57
CA ARG A 657 38.75 8.92 -7.88
C ARG A 657 39.26 7.92 -6.83
N LYS A 658 40.30 8.26 -6.06
CA LYS A 658 40.85 7.39 -5.00
C LYS A 658 40.01 7.44 -3.73
N GLU A 659 39.64 8.63 -3.30
CA GLU A 659 38.69 8.85 -2.23
C GLU A 659 37.31 8.25 -2.61
N SER A 660 36.84 8.48 -3.86
CA SER A 660 35.61 7.89 -4.40
C SER A 660 35.62 6.36 -4.41
N GLN A 661 36.73 5.72 -4.81
CA GLN A 661 36.86 4.26 -4.75
C GLN A 661 36.82 3.76 -3.31
N TRP A 662 37.48 4.43 -2.36
CA TRP A 662 37.39 4.06 -0.95
C TRP A 662 35.94 4.11 -0.41
N ALA A 663 35.14 5.10 -0.78
CA ALA A 663 33.75 5.16 -0.33
C ALA A 663 32.88 4.05 -0.92
N ILE A 664 33.17 3.60 -2.15
CA ILE A 664 32.57 2.41 -2.76
C ILE A 664 33.02 1.14 -2.02
N ASP A 665 34.33 0.96 -1.83
CA ASP A 665 34.94 -0.18 -1.15
C ASP A 665 34.50 -0.32 0.32
N GLN A 666 33.93 0.73 0.91
CA GLN A 666 33.37 0.77 2.27
C GLN A 666 31.83 0.89 2.29
N ARG A 667 31.15 0.75 1.15
CA ARG A 667 29.69 0.86 1.02
C ARG A 667 29.10 2.14 1.65
N ILE A 668 29.78 3.26 1.49
CA ILE A 668 29.36 4.60 1.91
C ILE A 668 28.56 5.29 0.78
N TRP A 669 29.01 5.12 -0.47
CA TRP A 669 28.49 5.80 -1.66
C TRP A 669 28.62 4.89 -2.90
N GLY A 670 27.73 5.01 -3.90
CA GLY A 670 27.75 4.17 -5.12
C GLY A 670 26.69 3.06 -5.17
N TYR A 671 25.49 3.28 -4.62
CA TYR A 671 24.40 2.28 -4.60
C TYR A 671 23.36 2.53 -5.70
N ILE A 672 23.25 1.56 -6.61
CA ILE A 672 22.35 1.52 -7.75
C ILE A 672 21.20 0.55 -7.43
N SER A 673 20.01 1.08 -7.14
CA SER A 673 18.81 0.27 -6.86
C SER A 673 18.30 -0.43 -8.12
N GLU A 674 17.65 -1.59 -8.00
CA GLU A 674 17.14 -2.35 -9.16
C GLU A 674 16.14 -1.56 -10.02
N GLN A 675 15.41 -0.62 -9.41
CA GLN A 675 14.46 0.28 -10.09
C GLN A 675 15.14 1.47 -10.80
N SER A 676 16.43 1.74 -10.56
CA SER A 676 17.17 2.80 -11.24
C SER A 676 18.43 2.25 -11.90
N THR A 677 18.51 2.36 -13.22
CA THR A 677 19.73 1.97 -13.96
C THR A 677 20.96 2.82 -13.61
N TYR A 678 20.79 3.91 -12.86
CA TYR A 678 21.87 4.81 -12.41
C TYR A 678 21.58 5.40 -11.01
N GLU A 679 22.50 5.25 -10.06
CA GLU A 679 22.75 6.35 -9.10
C GLU A 679 23.37 7.49 -9.91
N ALA A 680 23.00 8.75 -9.67
CA ALA A 680 23.21 9.81 -10.67
C ALA A 680 24.66 10.34 -10.74
N TYR A 681 25.56 9.66 -11.45
CA TYR A 681 26.98 10.01 -11.65
C TYR A 681 27.28 11.33 -12.40
N VAL A 682 26.26 12.16 -12.66
CA VAL A 682 26.40 13.52 -13.19
C VAL A 682 26.96 14.49 -12.12
N PRO A 683 27.25 15.76 -12.46
CA PRO A 683 27.62 16.80 -11.50
C PRO A 683 26.47 17.24 -10.57
N SER A 684 25.85 16.30 -9.85
CA SER A 684 24.95 16.57 -8.73
C SER A 684 25.71 17.28 -7.61
N PHE A 685 25.07 18.30 -7.07
CA PHE A 685 25.40 18.83 -5.75
C PHE A 685 24.71 17.98 -4.69
N ILE A 686 25.37 17.75 -3.56
CA ILE A 686 24.90 16.83 -2.53
C ILE A 686 23.75 17.45 -1.76
N GLY A 687 22.59 16.78 -1.78
CA GLY A 687 21.41 17.15 -0.99
C GLY A 687 21.52 16.66 0.45
N HIS A 688 20.68 17.21 1.34
CA HIS A 688 20.62 16.80 2.76
C HIS A 688 20.52 15.28 2.95
N THR A 689 19.59 14.61 2.26
CA THR A 689 19.39 13.15 2.35
C THR A 689 20.63 12.34 1.96
N GLU A 690 21.36 12.75 0.92
CA GLU A 690 22.54 12.01 0.46
C GLU A 690 23.71 12.20 1.45
N LEU A 691 23.91 13.41 1.97
CA LEU A 691 24.91 13.64 3.03
C LEU A 691 24.57 12.84 4.29
N ALA A 692 23.30 12.88 4.74
CA ALA A 692 22.85 12.13 5.92
C ALA A 692 23.13 10.63 5.75
N THR A 693 22.79 10.06 4.58
CA THR A 693 23.04 8.65 4.23
C THR A 693 24.53 8.32 4.22
N MET A 694 25.37 9.15 3.61
CA MET A 694 26.82 8.94 3.57
C MET A 694 27.46 9.03 4.96
N LEU A 695 27.09 10.00 5.80
CA LEU A 695 27.61 10.13 7.17
C LEU A 695 27.11 8.98 8.08
N TYR A 696 25.84 8.59 7.95
CA TYR A 696 25.27 7.45 8.66
C TYR A 696 26.03 6.17 8.33
N ARG A 697 26.19 5.84 7.03
CA ARG A 697 26.98 4.68 6.58
C ARG A 697 28.43 4.77 7.06
N MET A 698 29.06 5.95 7.00
CA MET A 698 30.45 6.15 7.44
C MET A 698 30.67 5.84 8.93
N GLU A 699 29.75 6.21 9.83
CA GLU A 699 29.89 5.91 11.27
C GLU A 699 29.35 4.53 11.66
N HIS A 700 28.42 3.93 10.89
CA HIS A 700 27.91 2.57 11.14
C HIS A 700 28.72 1.45 10.44
N GLY A 701 29.85 1.78 9.81
CA GLY A 701 30.79 0.80 9.24
C GLY A 701 30.40 0.28 7.85
N GLY A 702 29.77 1.13 7.04
CA GLY A 702 29.26 0.82 5.71
C GLY A 702 27.78 0.42 5.71
N SER A 703 27.15 0.54 4.54
CA SER A 703 25.77 0.10 4.31
C SER A 703 25.59 -1.39 4.53
N ARG A 704 24.40 -1.76 5.02
CA ARG A 704 24.01 -3.16 5.27
C ARG A 704 23.26 -3.81 4.10
N LEU A 705 23.05 -3.07 3.00
CA LEU A 705 22.54 -3.60 1.74
C LEU A 705 23.63 -4.46 1.07
N THR A 706 23.29 -5.66 0.60
CA THR A 706 24.26 -6.70 0.21
C THR A 706 24.27 -7.08 -1.25
#